data_AF-A0A842TCI3-F1
#
_entry.id   AF-A0A842TCI3-F1
#
_cell.length_a   1.000
_cell.length_b   1.000
_cell.length_c   1.000
_cell.angle_alpha   90.00
_cell.angle_beta   90.00
_cell.angle_gamma   90.00
#
_symmetry.space_group_name_H-M   'P 1'
#
loop_
_entity.id
_entity.type
_entity.pdbx_description
1 polymer ?
#
loop_
_entity_poly.entity_id
_entity_poly.type
_entity_poly.pdbx_seq_one_letter_code
_entity_poly.pdbx_strand_id
1 'polypeptide(L)'
;MHIFSEQFFDDLKITIIDVIKEGEIDLKKIRKQVASKEIELSEKIYNIRQQFKSLEEDKKKVYFKKLFKEFGTYLIFLKENGLIDYNFLDSLSLDGFLHNVIEKLLFEKRCTECHSSSISQSSYAFNENRMIYFCRKCQRNVQIYHNTEILPIFLMYIRDWIRKNIITREELKKNKDADQKILYFIFQLLRDGFDYFLESGNLQYLIYFYTFLEKNDIHHDQLKQNNIQEIVIKAINDSLQSGEYKKIKYAIDHLISDEGGNLKLAEILSETNNKKKIEESFYKGLAFDLEAAHFEKFSQLVKNSDKLDIFIDAKKIPDRFKIISKLIVDCIQDVSVGYQTSSLGKIIDIVRFCNNFSLLVRDLTQEDMEKIDQVKQDKLFIANLKDLFGNVNNYLIYFVSEALPHELFEYFVNYPNAYSFYSDIDQLIYYIKNSFFNTYSIYGLSVKNLGSSLHFLKEFKKHYYNIGRGELTEDGFLEFNIVYRYKINYYGTLQEREEREVKKHLVSPNNILDNQEEIISTDTYGFHSLSMVLLGGLGPQGHGFTYATPKGEVIEICSDIRENEAIIIKYKQFLKRQFLTKLRKQMKSSKLERTVIEKVIEYLDNLIKRKEFIDYDKKDILINQIKSFLLRTNYQDSLNSKNYEKILDSISEAISMILRPINMVDQFRLRMNLIREGKLRSEDIAKLTSLREKSHYDVLRERFFFQYIVNWFYEIYRNNKLK
;
A
#
# COMPACT_ATOMS: atom_id res chain seq x y z
N MET A 1 -7.48 37.87 26.62
CA MET A 1 -7.80 37.14 25.37
C MET A 1 -9.18 37.57 24.91
N HIS A 2 -9.20 38.25 23.77
CA HIS A 2 -10.05 39.40 23.49
C HIS A 2 -11.50 39.05 23.17
N ILE A 3 -12.37 39.76 23.88
CA ILE A 3 -13.73 40.08 23.47
C ILE A 3 -13.63 40.98 22.22
N PHE A 4 -14.52 40.78 21.25
CA PHE A 4 -14.61 41.41 19.91
C PHE A 4 -13.80 40.77 18.77
N SER A 5 -13.95 39.45 18.52
CA SER A 5 -13.40 38.85 17.30
C SER A 5 -14.26 39.14 16.05
N GLU A 6 -15.59 39.06 16.17
CA GLU A 6 -16.48 39.10 15.00
C GLU A 6 -16.58 40.50 14.37
N GLN A 7 -16.90 41.52 15.16
CA GLN A 7 -16.92 42.90 14.69
C GLN A 7 -15.57 43.34 14.12
N PHE A 8 -14.45 42.89 14.70
CA PHE A 8 -13.12 43.15 14.16
C PHE A 8 -12.92 42.51 12.77
N PHE A 9 -13.33 41.26 12.58
CA PHE A 9 -13.20 40.59 11.28
C PHE A 9 -14.17 41.18 10.25
N ASP A 10 -15.35 41.62 10.65
CA ASP A 10 -16.30 42.34 9.79
C ASP A 10 -15.73 43.71 9.37
N ASP A 11 -15.17 44.48 10.30
CA ASP A 11 -14.50 45.75 10.01
C ASP A 11 -13.29 45.54 9.08
N LEU A 12 -12.51 44.49 9.30
CA LEU A 12 -11.37 44.13 8.47
C LEU A 12 -11.80 43.72 7.06
N LYS A 13 -12.89 42.96 6.94
CA LYS A 13 -13.51 42.59 5.66
C LYS A 13 -13.95 43.82 4.88
N ILE A 14 -14.65 44.76 5.53
CA ILE A 14 -15.03 46.04 4.92
C ILE A 14 -13.79 46.79 4.45
N THR A 15 -12.76 46.88 5.31
CA THR A 15 -11.49 47.55 4.98
C THR A 15 -10.83 46.95 3.72
N ILE A 16 -10.86 45.62 3.56
CA ILE A 16 -10.28 44.94 2.39
C ILE A 16 -11.09 45.24 1.12
N ILE A 17 -12.41 45.33 1.23
CA ILE A 17 -13.30 45.66 0.11
C ILE A 17 -13.07 47.10 -0.32
N ASP A 18 -12.98 48.02 0.64
CA ASP A 18 -12.68 49.43 0.36
C ASP A 18 -11.34 49.58 -0.34
N VAL A 19 -10.30 48.85 0.08
CA VAL A 19 -9.00 48.82 -0.63
C VAL A 19 -9.14 48.42 -2.10
N ILE A 20 -10.02 47.47 -2.42
CA ILE A 20 -10.26 47.04 -3.82
C ILE A 20 -11.04 48.11 -4.58
N LYS A 21 -12.07 48.72 -3.96
CA LYS A 21 -12.88 49.82 -4.52
C LYS A 21 -12.07 51.10 -4.73
N GLU A 22 -11.15 51.39 -3.84
CA GLU A 22 -10.29 52.57 -3.91
C GLU A 22 -9.13 52.32 -4.88
N GLY A 23 -8.63 51.07 -4.95
CA GLY A 23 -7.45 50.70 -5.74
C GLY A 23 -6.13 51.11 -5.06
N GLU A 24 -6.15 51.35 -3.75
CA GLU A 24 -5.00 51.74 -2.96
C GLU A 24 -4.90 50.87 -1.70
N ILE A 25 -3.70 50.37 -1.38
CA ILE A 25 -3.48 49.52 -0.21
C ILE A 25 -2.41 50.11 0.73
N ASP A 26 -2.82 50.46 1.94
CA ASP A 26 -1.89 50.73 3.04
C ASP A 26 -1.73 49.49 3.95
N LEU A 27 -0.78 48.63 3.59
CA LEU A 27 -0.43 47.46 4.39
C LEU A 27 0.07 47.82 5.80
N LYS A 28 0.61 49.02 6.04
CA LYS A 28 1.00 49.43 7.41
C LYS A 28 -0.24 49.72 8.24
N LYS A 29 -1.25 50.37 7.67
CA LYS A 29 -2.56 50.63 8.32
C LYS A 29 -3.26 49.32 8.68
N ILE A 30 -3.43 48.42 7.71
CA ILE A 30 -4.06 47.11 7.93
C ILE A 30 -3.29 46.31 8.98
N ARG A 31 -1.94 46.28 8.91
CA ARG A 31 -1.14 45.58 9.92
C ARG A 31 -1.30 46.18 11.32
N LYS A 32 -1.33 47.51 11.46
CA LYS A 32 -1.57 48.17 12.76
C LYS A 32 -2.95 47.84 13.32
N GLN A 33 -3.98 47.84 12.46
CA GLN A 33 -5.34 47.44 12.82
C GLN A 33 -5.37 45.98 13.31
N VAL A 34 -4.73 45.06 12.57
CA VAL A 34 -4.62 43.65 12.97
C VAL A 34 -3.82 43.50 14.27
N ALA A 35 -2.66 44.16 14.40
CA ALA A 35 -1.81 44.07 15.60
C ALA A 35 -2.52 44.52 16.89
N SER A 36 -3.50 45.42 16.78
CA SER A 36 -4.28 45.90 17.93
C SER A 36 -5.22 44.84 18.52
N LYS A 37 -5.49 43.74 17.80
CA LYS A 37 -6.44 42.68 18.19
C LYS A 37 -5.85 41.26 18.09
N GLU A 38 -5.01 40.99 17.10
CA GLU A 38 -4.40 39.69 16.79
C GLU A 38 -2.91 39.83 16.43
N ILE A 39 -2.05 39.77 17.45
CA ILE A 39 -0.59 39.97 17.31
C ILE A 39 0.02 38.87 16.42
N GLU A 40 -0.34 37.61 16.62
CA GLU A 40 0.19 36.48 15.85
C GLU A 40 -0.11 36.61 14.34
N LEU A 41 -1.33 37.05 14.00
CA LEU A 41 -1.70 37.29 12.59
C LEU A 41 -0.92 38.46 11.99
N SER A 42 -0.67 39.52 12.75
CA SER A 42 0.17 40.66 12.34
C SER A 42 1.63 40.25 12.08
N GLU A 43 2.18 39.34 12.88
CA GLU A 43 3.51 38.77 12.68
C GLU A 43 3.55 37.90 11.41
N LYS A 44 2.54 37.05 11.18
CA LYS A 44 2.40 36.29 9.94
C LYS A 44 2.37 37.21 8.71
N ILE A 45 1.59 38.29 8.75
CA ILE A 45 1.56 39.32 7.68
C ILE A 45 2.96 39.89 7.42
N TYR A 46 3.71 40.22 8.47
CA TYR A 46 5.06 40.75 8.33
C TYR A 46 6.03 39.75 7.71
N ASN A 47 6.05 38.51 8.20
CA ASN A 47 6.96 37.47 7.75
C ASN A 47 6.71 37.10 6.28
N ILE A 48 5.45 36.89 5.92
CA ILE A 48 5.03 36.61 4.54
C ILE A 48 5.41 37.76 3.62
N ARG A 49 5.24 39.01 4.06
CA ARG A 49 5.67 40.18 3.28
C ARG A 49 7.18 40.19 3.03
N GLN A 50 8.02 39.78 3.99
CA GLN A 50 9.46 39.74 3.80
C GLN A 50 9.86 38.60 2.85
N GLN A 51 9.30 37.41 3.03
CA GLN A 51 9.49 36.28 2.11
C GLN A 51 9.10 36.66 0.68
N PHE A 52 7.96 37.34 0.53
CA PHE A 52 7.47 37.78 -0.76
C PHE A 52 8.41 38.76 -1.46
N LYS A 53 9.11 39.63 -0.72
CA LYS A 53 10.11 40.55 -1.30
C LYS A 53 11.34 39.83 -1.84
N SER A 54 11.70 38.68 -1.27
CA SER A 54 12.86 37.88 -1.68
C SER A 54 12.58 36.91 -2.83
N LEU A 55 11.33 36.78 -3.29
CA LEU A 55 10.98 35.87 -4.38
C LEU A 55 11.22 36.52 -5.75
N GLU A 56 11.80 35.73 -6.66
CA GLU A 56 11.85 36.02 -8.10
C GLU A 56 10.42 36.06 -8.69
N GLU A 57 10.24 36.83 -9.77
CA GLU A 57 8.91 37.17 -10.32
C GLU A 57 8.11 35.92 -10.76
N ASP A 58 8.80 34.92 -11.30
CA ASP A 58 8.29 33.61 -11.72
C ASP A 58 7.81 32.76 -10.53
N LYS A 59 8.47 32.86 -9.37
CA LYS A 59 8.09 32.12 -8.15
C LYS A 59 6.91 32.73 -7.39
N LYS A 60 6.54 33.99 -7.68
CA LYS A 60 5.40 34.67 -7.03
C LYS A 60 4.07 34.04 -7.37
N LYS A 61 3.87 33.52 -8.59
CA LYS A 61 2.64 32.82 -8.99
C LYS A 61 2.38 31.56 -8.15
N VAL A 62 3.41 30.74 -7.95
CA VAL A 62 3.36 29.52 -7.10
C VAL A 62 3.04 29.88 -5.64
N TYR A 63 3.45 31.06 -5.18
CA TYR A 63 3.17 31.55 -3.84
C TYR A 63 1.66 31.76 -3.57
N PHE A 64 0.87 32.05 -4.62
CA PHE A 64 -0.57 32.24 -4.53
C PHE A 64 -1.38 30.93 -4.65
N LYS A 65 -0.73 29.76 -4.74
CA LYS A 65 -1.41 28.46 -4.93
C LYS A 65 -2.58 28.19 -3.98
N LYS A 66 -2.46 28.58 -2.70
CA LYS A 66 -3.49 28.33 -1.68
C LYS A 66 -4.72 29.19 -1.95
N LEU A 67 -4.52 30.43 -2.38
CA LEU A 67 -5.59 31.34 -2.78
C LEU A 67 -6.37 30.80 -3.98
N PHE A 68 -5.68 30.42 -5.06
CA PHE A 68 -6.35 29.94 -6.28
C PHE A 68 -7.10 28.62 -6.07
N LYS A 69 -6.56 27.72 -5.23
CA LYS A 69 -7.27 26.47 -4.86
C LYS A 69 -8.56 26.72 -4.10
N GLU A 70 -8.55 27.58 -3.08
CA GLU A 70 -9.76 27.91 -2.33
C GLU A 70 -10.78 28.65 -3.21
N PHE A 71 -10.32 29.57 -4.05
CA PHE A 71 -11.19 30.29 -4.99
C PHE A 71 -11.84 29.36 -6.00
N GLY A 72 -11.05 28.48 -6.63
CA GLY A 72 -11.59 27.48 -7.55
C GLY A 72 -12.59 26.55 -6.88
N THR A 73 -12.29 26.06 -5.66
CA THR A 73 -13.19 25.19 -4.90
C THR A 73 -14.51 25.87 -4.61
N TYR A 74 -14.47 27.15 -4.22
CA TYR A 74 -15.66 27.94 -3.96
C TYR A 74 -16.53 28.13 -5.20
N LEU A 75 -15.92 28.45 -6.35
CA LEU A 75 -16.68 28.61 -7.59
C LEU A 75 -17.37 27.31 -8.01
N ILE A 76 -16.65 26.19 -8.00
CA ILE A 76 -17.21 24.87 -8.34
C ILE A 76 -18.38 24.55 -7.41
N PHE A 77 -18.23 24.75 -6.11
CA PHE A 77 -19.31 24.56 -5.14
C PHE A 77 -20.55 25.38 -5.50
N LEU A 78 -20.41 26.67 -5.84
CA LEU A 78 -21.53 27.50 -6.22
C LEU A 78 -22.24 26.96 -7.48
N LYS A 79 -21.47 26.48 -8.47
CA LYS A 79 -22.04 25.92 -9.70
C LYS A 79 -22.77 24.60 -9.47
N GLU A 80 -22.17 23.67 -8.73
CA GLU A 80 -22.77 22.36 -8.39
C GLU A 80 -24.07 22.49 -7.59
N ASN A 81 -24.19 23.56 -6.79
CA ASN A 81 -25.41 23.85 -6.02
C ASN A 81 -26.40 24.75 -6.77
N GLY A 82 -26.16 25.05 -8.05
CA GLY A 82 -27.04 25.89 -8.89
C GLY A 82 -27.14 27.35 -8.42
N LEU A 83 -26.18 27.83 -7.64
CA LEU A 83 -26.18 29.19 -7.08
C LEU A 83 -25.60 30.23 -8.04
N ILE A 84 -24.79 29.79 -9.00
CA ILE A 84 -24.29 30.60 -10.11
C ILE A 84 -24.39 29.81 -11.41
N ASP A 85 -24.51 30.51 -12.52
CA ASP A 85 -24.28 29.96 -13.86
C ASP A 85 -23.00 30.54 -14.48
N TYR A 86 -22.56 30.05 -15.63
CA TYR A 86 -21.31 30.51 -16.23
C TYR A 86 -21.34 31.97 -16.69
N ASN A 87 -22.51 32.58 -16.98
CA ASN A 87 -22.65 33.98 -17.43
C ASN A 87 -23.04 34.94 -16.29
N PHE A 88 -22.70 34.62 -15.04
CA PHE A 88 -23.31 35.30 -13.90
C PHE A 88 -22.90 36.77 -13.74
N LEU A 89 -21.76 37.19 -14.32
CA LEU A 89 -21.17 38.52 -14.05
C LEU A 89 -22.04 39.69 -14.53
N ASP A 90 -22.91 39.47 -15.49
CA ASP A 90 -23.86 40.48 -15.99
C ASP A 90 -25.14 40.59 -15.12
N SER A 91 -25.41 39.58 -14.29
CA SER A 91 -26.68 39.40 -13.57
C SER A 91 -26.58 39.59 -12.05
N LEU A 92 -25.36 39.65 -11.51
CA LEU A 92 -25.10 39.75 -10.07
C LEU A 92 -24.65 41.13 -9.65
N SER A 93 -25.02 41.50 -8.41
CA SER A 93 -24.37 42.59 -7.71
C SER A 93 -22.89 42.26 -7.51
N LEU A 94 -22.00 42.95 -8.22
CA LEU A 94 -20.55 42.78 -8.16
C LEU A 94 -20.03 42.95 -6.73
N ASP A 95 -20.56 43.94 -6.02
CA ASP A 95 -20.25 44.18 -4.61
C ASP A 95 -20.67 43.02 -3.70
N GLY A 96 -21.88 42.50 -3.87
CA GLY A 96 -22.37 41.33 -3.13
C GLY A 96 -21.55 40.06 -3.42
N PHE A 97 -21.14 39.88 -4.68
CA PHE A 97 -20.27 38.77 -5.06
C PHE A 97 -18.88 38.88 -4.44
N LEU A 98 -18.25 40.07 -4.49
CA LEU A 98 -16.96 40.32 -3.85
C LEU A 98 -17.02 40.08 -2.34
N HIS A 99 -18.09 40.53 -1.68
CA HIS A 99 -18.34 40.26 -0.27
C HIS A 99 -18.34 38.76 0.04
N ASN A 100 -19.03 37.96 -0.77
CA ASN A 100 -19.11 36.52 -0.59
C ASN A 100 -17.78 35.82 -0.87
N VAL A 101 -17.03 36.25 -1.90
CA VAL A 101 -15.70 35.73 -2.21
C VAL A 101 -14.75 35.97 -1.03
N ILE A 102 -14.71 37.20 -0.48
CA ILE A 102 -13.83 37.52 0.64
C ILE A 102 -14.24 36.75 1.91
N GLU A 103 -15.54 36.65 2.18
CA GLU A 103 -16.05 35.84 3.30
C GLU A 103 -15.55 34.40 3.20
N LYS A 104 -15.69 33.78 2.03
CA LYS A 104 -15.34 32.37 1.83
C LYS A 104 -13.83 32.13 1.83
N LEU A 105 -13.08 33.02 1.20
CA LEU A 105 -11.63 32.90 1.10
C LEU A 105 -10.91 33.18 2.41
N LEU A 106 -11.42 34.08 3.26
CA LEU A 106 -10.66 34.59 4.42
C LEU A 106 -11.36 34.38 5.75
N PHE A 107 -12.70 34.48 5.77
CA PHE A 107 -13.46 34.63 7.01
C PHE A 107 -14.57 33.56 7.16
N GLU A 108 -14.41 32.39 6.54
CA GLU A 108 -15.46 31.38 6.57
C GLU A 108 -15.68 30.80 7.99
N LYS A 109 -16.93 30.86 8.46
CA LYS A 109 -17.35 30.30 9.75
C LYS A 109 -17.63 28.80 9.63
N ARG A 110 -16.60 27.98 9.85
CA ARG A 110 -16.70 26.51 9.94
C ARG A 110 -16.06 25.97 11.21
N CYS A 111 -16.61 24.88 11.72
CA CYS A 111 -16.02 24.14 12.82
C CYS A 111 -14.67 23.55 12.38
N THR A 112 -13.59 23.87 13.11
CA THR A 112 -12.24 23.35 12.83
C THR A 112 -12.13 21.83 12.99
N GLU A 113 -12.99 21.21 13.79
CA GLU A 113 -12.95 19.77 14.10
C GLU A 113 -13.72 18.90 13.09
N CYS A 114 -14.85 19.38 12.58
CA CYS A 114 -15.75 18.58 11.73
C CYS A 114 -16.23 19.30 10.47
N HIS A 115 -15.68 20.49 10.18
CA HIS A 115 -15.98 21.34 9.02
C HIS A 115 -17.46 21.72 8.82
N SER A 116 -18.31 21.50 9.84
CA SER A 116 -19.72 21.89 9.84
C SER A 116 -19.88 23.41 9.85
N SER A 117 -20.78 23.93 9.02
CA SER A 117 -21.26 25.32 9.06
C SER A 117 -22.30 25.58 10.15
N SER A 118 -22.81 24.52 10.80
CA SER A 118 -23.81 24.62 11.87
C SER A 118 -23.16 25.03 13.20
N ILE A 119 -22.89 26.33 13.33
CA ILE A 119 -22.28 26.94 14.50
C ILE A 119 -23.34 27.77 15.22
N SER A 120 -23.43 27.61 16.54
CA SER A 120 -24.21 28.46 17.41
C SER A 120 -23.30 29.29 18.29
N GLN A 121 -23.80 30.47 18.60
CA GLN A 121 -23.13 31.47 19.41
C GLN A 121 -23.84 31.53 20.76
N SER A 122 -23.08 31.51 21.85
CA SER A 122 -23.57 31.73 23.21
C SER A 122 -22.65 32.70 23.93
N SER A 123 -23.20 33.47 24.87
CA SER A 123 -22.39 34.21 25.83
C SER A 123 -21.64 33.23 26.75
N TYR A 124 -20.43 33.62 27.18
CA TYR A 124 -19.63 32.89 28.16
C TYR A 124 -20.30 33.06 29.52
N ALA A 125 -20.52 31.95 30.24
CA ALA A 125 -21.34 31.93 31.47
C ALA A 125 -20.86 32.89 32.58
N PHE A 126 -19.61 33.34 32.53
CA PHE A 126 -19.00 34.23 33.52
C PHE A 126 -18.59 35.61 32.95
N ASN A 127 -18.89 35.89 31.68
CA ASN A 127 -18.60 37.16 31.04
C ASN A 127 -19.50 37.34 29.81
N GLU A 128 -20.59 38.08 29.96
CA GLU A 128 -21.58 38.32 28.89
C GLU A 128 -20.97 38.97 27.64
N ASN A 129 -19.87 39.71 27.81
CA ASN A 129 -19.16 40.32 26.69
C ASN A 129 -18.34 39.30 25.89
N ARG A 130 -18.11 38.09 26.40
CA ARG A 130 -17.28 37.08 25.74
C ARG A 130 -18.17 36.05 25.05
N MET A 131 -18.08 35.98 23.72
CA MET A 131 -18.84 35.00 22.95
C MET A 131 -18.05 33.69 22.83
N ILE A 132 -18.74 32.56 23.01
CA ILE A 132 -18.26 31.23 22.70
C ILE A 132 -19.05 30.71 21.50
N TYR A 133 -18.34 30.11 20.56
CA TYR A 133 -18.96 29.40 19.45
C TYR A 133 -18.91 27.91 19.74
N PHE A 134 -20.02 27.22 19.48
CA PHE A 134 -20.12 25.77 19.61
C PHE A 134 -20.72 25.19 18.33
N CYS A 135 -20.13 24.10 17.85
CA CYS A 135 -20.66 23.40 16.68
C CYS A 135 -21.84 22.53 17.11
N ARG A 136 -23.02 22.73 16.52
CA ARG A 136 -24.22 21.92 16.82
C ARG A 136 -24.03 20.44 16.45
N LYS A 137 -23.11 20.14 15.53
CA LYS A 137 -22.85 18.76 15.07
C LYS A 137 -21.93 17.99 16.00
N CYS A 138 -20.79 18.58 16.40
CA CYS A 138 -19.80 17.90 17.25
C CYS A 138 -19.86 18.32 18.73
N GLN A 139 -20.70 19.30 19.07
CA GLN A 139 -20.93 19.80 20.44
C GLN A 139 -19.65 20.30 21.15
N ARG A 140 -18.62 20.66 20.38
CA ARG A 140 -17.36 21.22 20.89
C ARG A 140 -17.38 22.74 20.77
N ASN A 141 -16.68 23.40 21.70
CA ASN A 141 -16.27 24.79 21.54
C ASN A 141 -15.34 24.90 20.33
N VAL A 142 -15.60 25.87 19.46
CA VAL A 142 -14.86 26.05 18.21
C VAL A 142 -14.30 27.47 18.14
N GLN A 143 -13.09 27.58 17.62
CA GLN A 143 -12.64 28.83 17.01
C GLN A 143 -13.31 28.95 15.64
N ILE A 144 -13.83 30.13 15.31
CA ILE A 144 -14.41 30.44 14.00
C ILE A 144 -13.39 31.19 13.13
N TYR A 145 -13.61 31.26 11.82
CA TYR A 145 -12.72 31.83 10.79
C TYR A 145 -11.57 30.92 10.32
N HIS A 146 -11.94 29.87 9.57
CA HIS A 146 -11.05 28.77 9.15
C HIS A 146 -9.88 29.22 8.25
N ASN A 147 -10.10 30.24 7.41
CA ASN A 147 -9.16 30.61 6.34
C ASN A 147 -8.37 31.89 6.63
N THR A 148 -8.34 32.38 7.87
CA THR A 148 -7.60 33.59 8.26
C THR A 148 -6.10 33.50 7.98
N GLU A 149 -5.56 32.28 7.88
CA GLU A 149 -4.17 32.04 7.47
C GLU A 149 -3.87 32.44 6.02
N ILE A 150 -4.90 32.59 5.17
CA ILE A 150 -4.77 33.01 3.77
C ILE A 150 -4.67 34.53 3.65
N LEU A 151 -5.16 35.27 4.66
CA LEU A 151 -5.19 36.73 4.66
C LEU A 151 -3.84 37.37 4.28
N PRO A 152 -2.69 36.98 4.84
CA PRO A 152 -1.40 37.54 4.43
C PRO A 152 -1.09 37.38 2.95
N ILE A 153 -1.41 36.21 2.38
CA ILE A 153 -1.17 35.86 0.98
C ILE A 153 -2.11 36.70 0.10
N PHE A 154 -3.38 36.81 0.48
CA PHE A 154 -4.38 37.61 -0.24
C PHE A 154 -4.04 39.10 -0.25
N LEU A 155 -3.54 39.64 0.87
CA LEU A 155 -3.07 41.02 0.93
C LEU A 155 -1.85 41.28 0.02
N MET A 156 -0.95 40.29 -0.14
CA MET A 156 0.15 40.40 -1.11
C MET A 156 -0.38 40.34 -2.55
N TYR A 157 -1.39 39.52 -2.81
CA TYR A 157 -2.04 39.43 -4.11
C TYR A 157 -2.71 40.76 -4.52
N ILE A 158 -3.53 41.35 -3.64
CA ILE A 158 -4.15 42.67 -3.87
C ILE A 158 -3.08 43.73 -4.15
N ARG A 159 -2.01 43.77 -3.36
CA ARG A 159 -0.91 44.72 -3.57
C ARG A 159 -0.27 44.57 -4.96
N ASP A 160 0.00 43.34 -5.38
CA ASP A 160 0.61 43.08 -6.68
C ASP A 160 -0.36 43.36 -7.83
N TRP A 161 -1.66 43.07 -7.67
CA TRP A 161 -2.71 43.49 -8.60
C TRP A 161 -2.76 45.01 -8.75
N ILE A 162 -2.81 45.76 -7.65
CA ILE A 162 -2.78 47.23 -7.66
C ILE A 162 -1.53 47.73 -8.39
N ARG A 163 -0.34 47.20 -8.07
CA ARG A 163 0.92 47.62 -8.69
C ARG A 163 0.98 47.33 -10.20
N LYS A 164 0.53 46.16 -10.63
CA LYS A 164 0.53 45.76 -12.05
C LYS A 164 -0.42 46.62 -12.88
N ASN A 165 -1.52 47.09 -12.27
CA ASN A 165 -2.60 47.78 -12.98
C ASN A 165 -2.60 49.31 -12.81
N ILE A 166 -1.58 49.89 -12.15
CA ILE A 166 -1.36 51.35 -12.08
C ILE A 166 -0.70 51.91 -13.37
N ILE A 167 -0.12 51.07 -14.24
CA ILE A 167 0.85 51.51 -15.26
C ILE A 167 0.39 51.33 -16.73
N THR A 168 -0.74 50.67 -17.02
CA THR A 168 -1.40 50.72 -18.35
C THR A 168 -2.46 51.85 -18.37
N ARG A 169 -1.98 53.09 -18.20
CA ARG A 169 -1.86 54.17 -19.21
C ARG A 169 -3.22 54.68 -19.75
N GLU A 170 -3.75 55.69 -19.04
CA GLU A 170 -4.78 56.67 -19.43
C GLU A 170 -6.26 56.41 -19.06
N GLU A 171 -6.76 55.18 -18.99
CA GLU A 171 -8.22 54.95 -18.80
C GLU A 171 -8.67 54.85 -17.32
N LEU A 172 -7.90 54.18 -16.47
CA LEU A 172 -8.24 54.06 -15.03
C LEU A 172 -8.17 55.39 -14.27
N LYS A 173 -7.40 56.37 -14.76
CA LYS A 173 -7.33 57.72 -14.15
C LYS A 173 -8.60 58.54 -14.34
N LYS A 174 -9.52 58.14 -15.23
CA LYS A 174 -10.82 58.83 -15.44
C LYS A 174 -12.00 58.15 -14.76
N ASN A 175 -11.89 56.87 -14.36
CA ASN A 175 -13.01 56.13 -13.78
C ASN A 175 -13.06 56.25 -12.25
N LYS A 176 -14.07 56.99 -11.77
CA LYS A 176 -14.47 57.07 -10.34
C LYS A 176 -15.42 55.93 -9.93
N ASP A 177 -15.69 54.98 -10.80
CA ASP A 177 -16.70 53.95 -10.55
C ASP A 177 -16.09 52.75 -9.78
N ALA A 178 -16.62 52.49 -8.59
CA ALA A 178 -16.17 51.40 -7.73
C ALA A 178 -16.47 50.02 -8.33
N ASP A 179 -17.58 49.89 -9.06
CA ASP A 179 -18.02 48.61 -9.63
C ASP A 179 -17.06 48.14 -10.74
N GLN A 180 -16.53 49.08 -11.54
CA GLN A 180 -15.54 48.75 -12.57
C GLN A 180 -14.22 48.24 -11.98
N LYS A 181 -13.79 48.77 -10.83
CA LYS A 181 -12.58 48.29 -10.15
C LYS A 181 -12.78 46.90 -9.55
N ILE A 182 -13.95 46.65 -8.96
CA ILE A 182 -14.34 45.32 -8.48
C ILE A 182 -14.35 44.32 -9.63
N LEU A 183 -14.98 44.67 -10.76
CA LEU A 183 -15.03 43.84 -11.96
C LEU A 183 -13.62 43.50 -12.45
N TYR A 184 -12.74 44.50 -12.53
CA TYR A 184 -11.36 44.31 -12.98
C TYR A 184 -10.54 43.42 -12.02
N PHE A 185 -10.77 43.54 -10.71
CA PHE A 185 -10.17 42.65 -9.72
C PHE A 185 -10.63 41.20 -9.91
N ILE A 186 -11.94 40.98 -10.08
CA ILE A 186 -12.51 39.64 -10.32
C ILE A 186 -11.95 39.05 -11.62
N PHE A 187 -11.86 39.84 -12.70
CA PHE A 187 -11.28 39.40 -13.96
C PHE A 187 -9.82 38.99 -13.79
N GLN A 188 -9.01 39.77 -13.07
CA GLN A 188 -7.63 39.37 -12.81
C GLN A 188 -7.57 38.06 -12.00
N LEU A 189 -8.40 37.92 -10.96
CA LEU A 189 -8.43 36.72 -10.13
C LEU A 189 -8.80 35.46 -10.93
N LEU A 190 -9.74 35.59 -11.87
CA LEU A 190 -10.11 34.52 -12.80
C LEU A 190 -8.97 34.19 -13.77
N ARG A 191 -8.33 35.20 -14.37
CA ARG A 191 -7.20 35.01 -15.31
C ARG A 191 -5.99 34.37 -14.64
N ASP A 192 -5.57 34.90 -13.48
CA ASP A 192 -4.44 34.36 -12.73
C ASP A 192 -4.74 32.95 -12.19
N GLY A 193 -6.00 32.69 -11.84
CA GLY A 193 -6.46 31.34 -11.49
C GLY A 193 -6.34 30.38 -12.67
N PHE A 194 -6.80 30.78 -13.86
CA PHE A 194 -6.65 30.01 -15.09
C PHE A 194 -5.17 29.70 -15.39
N ASP A 195 -4.30 30.71 -15.37
CA ASP A 195 -2.85 30.56 -15.54
C ASP A 195 -2.24 29.56 -14.56
N TYR A 196 -2.60 29.67 -13.28
CA TYR A 196 -2.13 28.75 -12.25
C TYR A 196 -2.58 27.31 -12.54
N PHE A 197 -3.84 27.11 -12.92
CA PHE A 197 -4.36 25.77 -13.17
C PHE A 197 -3.81 25.17 -14.46
N LEU A 198 -3.52 26.00 -15.46
CA LEU A 198 -2.81 25.63 -16.68
C LEU A 198 -1.41 25.13 -16.36
N GLU A 199 -0.64 25.86 -15.56
CA GLU A 199 0.70 25.45 -15.12
C GLU A 199 0.66 24.21 -14.21
N SER A 200 -0.38 24.07 -13.38
CA SER A 200 -0.51 22.95 -12.44
C SER A 200 -0.96 21.62 -13.07
N GLY A 201 -1.51 21.66 -14.29
CA GLY A 201 -2.10 20.52 -14.97
C GLY A 201 -3.40 19.99 -14.35
N ASN A 202 -4.09 20.78 -13.51
CA ASN A 202 -5.37 20.36 -12.95
C ASN A 202 -6.51 20.65 -13.94
N LEU A 203 -6.82 19.64 -14.76
CA LEU A 203 -7.81 19.69 -15.84
C LEU A 203 -9.21 20.11 -15.38
N GLN A 204 -9.65 19.72 -14.17
CA GLN A 204 -10.95 20.10 -13.63
C GLN A 204 -11.09 21.61 -13.52
N TYR A 205 -10.16 22.23 -12.80
CA TYR A 205 -10.17 23.67 -12.61
C TYR A 205 -9.84 24.40 -13.92
N LEU A 206 -8.94 23.86 -14.75
CA LEU A 206 -8.59 24.48 -16.03
C LEU A 206 -9.81 24.67 -16.92
N ILE A 207 -10.62 23.61 -17.10
CA ILE A 207 -11.82 23.63 -17.93
C ILE A 207 -12.90 24.50 -17.31
N TYR A 208 -13.05 24.42 -15.99
CA TYR A 208 -14.01 25.24 -15.27
C TYR A 208 -13.71 26.73 -15.43
N PHE A 209 -12.46 27.15 -15.20
CA PHE A 209 -12.03 28.53 -15.36
C PHE A 209 -12.09 28.98 -16.82
N TYR A 210 -11.74 28.12 -17.78
CA TYR A 210 -11.90 28.44 -19.20
C TYR A 210 -13.36 28.76 -19.55
N THR A 211 -14.28 27.87 -19.20
CA THR A 211 -15.71 28.04 -19.49
C THR A 211 -16.21 29.34 -18.88
N PHE A 212 -15.70 29.68 -17.69
CA PHE A 212 -15.93 30.97 -17.05
C PHE A 212 -15.45 32.17 -17.86
N LEU A 213 -14.19 32.13 -18.33
CA LEU A 213 -13.61 33.23 -19.11
C LEU A 213 -14.34 33.43 -20.44
N GLU A 214 -14.66 32.33 -21.13
CA GLU A 214 -15.37 32.37 -22.42
C GLU A 214 -16.79 32.92 -22.27
N LYS A 215 -17.56 32.42 -21.29
CA LYS A 215 -18.98 32.76 -21.11
C LYS A 215 -19.25 34.18 -20.61
N ASN A 216 -18.25 34.85 -20.06
CA ASN A 216 -18.33 36.26 -19.64
C ASN A 216 -17.46 37.17 -20.53
N ASP A 217 -17.07 36.73 -21.73
CA ASP A 217 -16.27 37.52 -22.69
C ASP A 217 -14.97 38.11 -22.11
N ILE A 218 -14.34 37.42 -21.15
CA ILE A 218 -13.12 37.89 -20.49
C ILE A 218 -11.92 37.58 -21.40
N HIS A 219 -11.36 38.62 -22.04
CA HIS A 219 -10.18 38.47 -22.89
C HIS A 219 -8.98 37.85 -22.15
N HIS A 220 -8.27 36.91 -22.76
CA HIS A 220 -7.02 36.36 -22.23
C HIS A 220 -6.07 36.07 -23.40
N ASP A 221 -4.81 36.51 -23.33
CA ASP A 221 -3.91 36.48 -24.49
C ASP A 221 -3.62 35.05 -24.98
N GLN A 222 -3.53 34.08 -24.07
CA GLN A 222 -3.34 32.67 -24.44
C GLN A 222 -4.58 32.04 -25.10
N LEU A 223 -5.78 32.56 -24.84
CA LEU A 223 -7.02 32.12 -25.51
C LEU A 223 -7.15 32.69 -26.92
N LYS A 224 -6.45 33.80 -27.23
CA LYS A 224 -6.38 34.36 -28.60
C LYS A 224 -5.36 33.65 -29.48
N GLN A 225 -4.32 33.07 -28.88
CA GLN A 225 -3.20 32.45 -29.60
C GLN A 225 -3.39 30.95 -29.86
N ASN A 226 -4.03 30.23 -28.95
CA ASN A 226 -4.29 28.79 -29.08
C ASN A 226 -5.78 28.51 -28.91
N ASN A 227 -6.30 27.55 -29.66
CA ASN A 227 -7.66 27.03 -29.43
C ASN A 227 -7.67 26.33 -28.06
N ILE A 228 -8.67 26.57 -27.21
CA ILE A 228 -8.78 25.89 -25.89
C ILE A 228 -8.64 24.38 -26.01
N GLN A 229 -9.11 23.85 -27.13
CA GLN A 229 -9.06 22.43 -27.45
C GLN A 229 -7.60 21.95 -27.48
N GLU A 230 -6.68 22.71 -28.07
CA GLU A 230 -5.24 22.40 -28.09
C GLU A 230 -4.62 22.48 -26.69
N ILE A 231 -5.04 23.46 -25.88
CA ILE A 231 -4.60 23.61 -24.50
C ILE A 231 -5.03 22.40 -23.65
N VAL A 232 -6.28 21.97 -23.80
CA VAL A 232 -6.84 20.82 -23.09
C VAL A 232 -6.19 19.52 -23.56
N ILE A 233 -6.01 19.32 -24.88
CA ILE A 233 -5.30 18.15 -25.44
C ILE A 233 -3.86 18.11 -24.91
N LYS A 234 -3.16 19.24 -24.89
CA LYS A 234 -1.80 19.32 -24.35
C LYS A 234 -1.78 18.94 -22.86
N ALA A 235 -2.69 19.48 -22.06
CA ALA A 235 -2.79 19.15 -20.64
C ALA A 235 -3.16 17.67 -20.39
N ILE A 236 -4.00 17.08 -21.24
CA ILE A 236 -4.31 15.64 -21.22
C ILE A 236 -3.05 14.82 -21.53
N ASN A 237 -2.32 15.16 -22.61
CA ASN A 237 -1.09 14.48 -22.99
C ASN A 237 -0.02 14.56 -21.92
N ASP A 238 0.23 15.76 -21.38
CA ASP A 238 1.22 16.00 -20.32
C ASP A 238 0.84 15.22 -19.04
N SER A 239 -0.45 15.15 -18.72
CA SER A 239 -0.97 14.37 -17.58
C SER A 239 -0.82 12.87 -17.80
N LEU A 240 -1.12 12.35 -19.00
CA LEU A 240 -0.94 10.94 -19.35
C LEU A 240 0.53 10.53 -19.29
N GLN A 241 1.42 11.34 -19.86
CA GLN A 241 2.86 11.08 -19.86
C GLN A 241 3.44 11.04 -18.45
N SER A 242 2.85 11.77 -17.50
CA SER A 242 3.29 11.76 -16.09
C SER A 242 2.94 10.50 -15.30
N GLY A 243 2.06 9.63 -15.83
CA GLY A 243 1.55 8.44 -15.11
C GLY A 243 0.63 8.75 -13.91
N GLU A 244 0.36 10.02 -13.62
CA GLU A 244 -0.47 10.40 -12.48
C GLU A 244 -1.97 10.36 -12.81
N TYR A 245 -2.60 9.21 -12.57
CA TYR A 245 -4.05 9.03 -12.77
C TYR A 245 -4.90 10.14 -12.12
N LYS A 246 -4.54 10.63 -10.92
CA LYS A 246 -5.29 11.70 -10.24
C LYS A 246 -5.42 12.99 -11.06
N LYS A 247 -4.42 13.31 -11.89
CA LYS A 247 -4.43 14.51 -12.73
C LYS A 247 -5.41 14.38 -13.90
N ILE A 248 -5.61 13.17 -14.40
CA ILE A 248 -6.48 12.90 -15.56
C ILE A 248 -7.85 12.31 -15.20
N LYS A 249 -8.03 11.81 -13.96
CA LYS A 249 -9.27 11.19 -13.50
C LYS A 249 -10.51 12.03 -13.80
N TYR A 250 -10.46 13.34 -13.51
CA TYR A 250 -11.59 14.22 -13.79
C TYR A 250 -11.93 14.28 -15.28
N ALA A 251 -10.90 14.37 -16.14
CA ALA A 251 -11.10 14.39 -17.59
C ALA A 251 -11.74 13.09 -18.10
N ILE A 252 -11.23 11.95 -17.62
CA ILE A 252 -11.75 10.62 -17.95
C ILE A 252 -13.19 10.41 -17.44
N ASP A 253 -13.51 10.90 -16.24
CA ASP A 253 -14.80 10.66 -15.58
C ASP A 253 -15.91 11.62 -16.05
N HIS A 254 -15.59 12.83 -16.54
CA HIS A 254 -16.58 13.90 -16.80
C HIS A 254 -16.52 14.51 -18.21
N LEU A 255 -15.39 14.43 -18.93
CA LEU A 255 -15.29 15.03 -20.28
C LEU A 255 -15.59 14.02 -21.40
N ILE A 256 -15.45 12.72 -21.10
CA ILE A 256 -15.67 11.64 -22.06
C ILE A 256 -17.04 10.97 -21.88
N SER A 257 -17.72 11.22 -20.76
CA SER A 257 -18.99 10.61 -20.35
C SER A 257 -20.24 11.42 -20.75
N ASP A 258 -20.15 12.36 -21.68
CA ASP A 258 -21.26 13.26 -22.12
C ASP A 258 -21.86 14.18 -21.03
N GLU A 259 -21.37 14.17 -19.78
CA GLU A 259 -21.85 15.04 -18.69
C GLU A 259 -21.21 16.45 -18.69
N GLY A 260 -20.17 16.69 -19.51
CA GLY A 260 -19.29 17.87 -19.45
C GLY A 260 -19.75 19.16 -20.14
N GLY A 261 -20.96 19.23 -20.70
CA GLY A 261 -21.48 20.42 -21.39
C GLY A 261 -20.75 20.78 -22.70
N ASN A 262 -21.03 21.98 -23.25
CA ASN A 262 -20.76 22.47 -24.63
C ASN A 262 -19.34 22.30 -25.23
N LEU A 263 -18.34 21.88 -24.46
CA LEU A 263 -17.05 21.48 -25.03
C LEU A 263 -17.24 20.14 -25.73
N LYS A 264 -17.35 20.15 -27.07
CA LYS A 264 -17.41 18.99 -27.97
C LYS A 264 -16.11 18.15 -27.93
N LEU A 265 -15.63 17.80 -26.75
CA LEU A 265 -14.42 17.03 -26.49
C LEU A 265 -14.51 15.64 -27.11
N ALA A 266 -15.70 15.03 -27.13
CA ALA A 266 -15.96 13.81 -27.88
C ALA A 266 -15.67 13.95 -29.39
N GLU A 267 -16.06 15.07 -30.02
CA GLU A 267 -15.77 15.34 -31.44
C GLU A 267 -14.27 15.59 -31.67
N ILE A 268 -13.56 16.24 -30.74
CA ILE A 268 -12.12 16.51 -30.84
C ILE A 268 -11.27 15.26 -30.60
N LEU A 269 -11.69 14.39 -29.67
CA LEU A 269 -11.11 13.07 -29.45
C LEU A 269 -11.35 12.14 -30.65
N SER A 270 -12.40 12.39 -31.44
CA SER A 270 -12.67 11.67 -32.69
C SER A 270 -11.75 12.10 -33.84
N GLU A 271 -11.08 13.27 -33.74
CA GLU A 271 -10.07 13.66 -34.72
C GLU A 271 -8.86 12.72 -34.66
N THR A 272 -8.54 12.10 -35.79
CA THR A 272 -7.56 11.02 -35.90
C THR A 272 -6.17 11.39 -35.38
N ASN A 273 -5.75 12.65 -35.53
CA ASN A 273 -4.45 13.12 -35.05
C ASN A 273 -4.39 13.26 -33.52
N ASN A 274 -5.47 13.71 -32.88
CA ASN A 274 -5.52 13.87 -31.43
C ASN A 274 -5.62 12.51 -30.75
N LYS A 275 -6.45 11.61 -31.30
CA LYS A 275 -6.54 10.22 -30.83
C LYS A 275 -5.18 9.53 -30.82
N LYS A 276 -4.41 9.66 -31.91
CA LYS A 276 -3.04 9.12 -31.98
C LYS A 276 -2.11 9.70 -30.93
N LYS A 277 -2.09 11.03 -30.74
CA LYS A 277 -1.22 11.68 -29.73
C LYS A 277 -1.57 11.25 -28.29
N ILE A 278 -2.87 11.09 -28.01
CA ILE A 278 -3.37 10.65 -26.72
C ILE A 278 -3.00 9.18 -26.48
N GLU A 279 -3.18 8.33 -27.49
CA GLU A 279 -2.78 6.92 -27.43
C GLU A 279 -1.26 6.78 -27.24
N GLU A 280 -0.44 7.53 -27.97
CA GLU A 280 1.02 7.56 -27.78
C GLU A 280 1.40 8.03 -26.36
N SER A 281 0.75 9.09 -25.86
CA SER A 281 1.00 9.62 -24.51
C SER A 281 0.57 8.63 -23.42
N PHE A 282 -0.51 7.90 -23.66
CA PHE A 282 -1.00 6.84 -22.78
C PHE A 282 0.02 5.70 -22.67
N TYR A 283 0.56 5.22 -23.79
CA TYR A 283 1.59 4.17 -23.76
C TYR A 283 2.92 4.65 -23.14
N LYS A 284 3.29 5.92 -23.32
CA LYS A 284 4.42 6.54 -22.60
C LYS A 284 4.18 6.59 -21.09
N GLY A 285 2.96 6.95 -20.67
CA GLY A 285 2.56 6.91 -19.27
C GLY A 285 2.68 5.51 -18.66
N LEU A 286 2.22 4.48 -19.39
CA LEU A 286 2.40 3.08 -18.98
C LEU A 286 3.87 2.69 -18.85
N ALA A 287 4.73 3.09 -19.80
CA ALA A 287 6.18 2.84 -19.71
C ALA A 287 6.80 3.56 -18.51
N PHE A 288 6.41 4.80 -18.23
CA PHE A 288 6.89 5.56 -17.08
C PHE A 288 6.49 4.90 -15.75
N ASP A 289 5.22 4.51 -15.59
CA ASP A 289 4.76 3.81 -14.39
C ASP A 289 5.43 2.44 -14.23
N LEU A 290 5.71 1.75 -15.34
CA LEU A 290 6.46 0.50 -15.33
C LEU A 290 7.92 0.73 -14.86
N GLU A 291 8.61 1.74 -15.41
CA GLU A 291 9.99 2.07 -15.04
C GLU A 291 10.14 2.47 -13.57
N ALA A 292 9.15 3.19 -13.03
CA ALA A 292 9.12 3.58 -11.63
C ALA A 292 8.57 2.47 -10.69
N ALA A 293 8.29 1.27 -11.20
CA ALA A 293 7.66 0.17 -10.46
C ALA A 293 6.31 0.54 -9.78
N HIS A 294 5.58 1.51 -10.35
CA HIS A 294 4.26 1.94 -9.87
C HIS A 294 3.13 1.02 -10.38
N PHE A 295 3.21 -0.28 -10.11
CA PHE A 295 2.28 -1.29 -10.63
C PHE A 295 0.79 -1.01 -10.35
N GLU A 296 0.47 -0.40 -9.21
CA GLU A 296 -0.91 0.00 -8.90
C GLU A 296 -1.40 1.11 -9.84
N LYS A 297 -0.57 2.13 -10.12
CA LYS A 297 -0.92 3.23 -11.03
C LYS A 297 -1.05 2.74 -12.46
N PHE A 298 -0.12 1.89 -12.91
CA PHE A 298 -0.21 1.21 -14.20
C PHE A 298 -1.54 0.47 -14.34
N SER A 299 -1.91 -0.33 -13.34
CA SER A 299 -3.16 -1.10 -13.33
C SER A 299 -4.38 -0.19 -13.38
N GLN A 300 -4.35 0.96 -12.70
CA GLN A 300 -5.43 1.96 -12.74
C GLN A 300 -5.53 2.62 -14.11
N LEU A 301 -4.41 2.94 -14.75
CA LEU A 301 -4.38 3.54 -16.08
C LEU A 301 -4.94 2.57 -17.14
N VAL A 302 -4.52 1.29 -17.09
CA VAL A 302 -5.08 0.22 -17.94
C VAL A 302 -6.59 0.06 -17.74
N LYS A 303 -7.10 0.04 -16.50
CA LYS A 303 -8.54 -0.07 -16.24
C LYS A 303 -9.39 1.07 -16.81
N ASN A 304 -8.77 2.20 -17.15
CA ASN A 304 -9.46 3.35 -17.73
C ASN A 304 -9.18 3.52 -19.23
N SER A 305 -8.52 2.55 -19.89
CA SER A 305 -8.29 2.60 -21.33
C SER A 305 -9.58 2.66 -22.12
N ASP A 306 -10.61 1.96 -21.63
CA ASP A 306 -11.93 1.85 -22.26
C ASP A 306 -12.59 3.23 -22.35
N LYS A 307 -12.42 4.04 -21.31
CA LYS A 307 -12.92 5.42 -21.26
C LYS A 307 -12.16 6.34 -22.21
N LEU A 308 -10.97 5.99 -22.66
CA LEU A 308 -10.20 6.74 -23.66
C LEU A 308 -10.36 6.17 -25.07
N ASP A 309 -11.19 5.14 -25.26
CA ASP A 309 -11.31 4.37 -26.50
C ASP A 309 -9.94 3.87 -27.02
N ILE A 310 -9.09 3.45 -26.08
CA ILE A 310 -7.78 2.87 -26.34
C ILE A 310 -7.86 1.36 -26.13
N PHE A 311 -7.60 0.60 -27.18
CA PHE A 311 -7.35 -0.84 -27.06
C PHE A 311 -5.93 -1.05 -26.55
N ILE A 312 -5.76 -1.83 -25.48
CA ILE A 312 -4.44 -2.11 -24.89
C ILE A 312 -3.66 -3.08 -25.78
N ASP A 313 -2.54 -2.61 -26.30
CA ASP A 313 -1.54 -3.40 -26.99
C ASP A 313 -0.19 -3.24 -26.29
N ALA A 314 0.27 -4.31 -25.63
CA ALA A 314 1.56 -4.34 -24.96
C ALA A 314 2.73 -4.04 -25.92
N LYS A 315 2.60 -4.33 -27.23
CA LYS A 315 3.64 -4.04 -28.22
C LYS A 315 3.93 -2.55 -28.37
N LYS A 316 2.94 -1.69 -28.11
CA LYS A 316 3.05 -0.23 -28.24
C LYS A 316 3.68 0.46 -27.02
N ILE A 317 3.87 -0.25 -25.90
CA ILE A 317 4.57 0.29 -24.73
C ILE A 317 6.07 0.43 -25.06
N PRO A 318 6.61 1.67 -25.05
CA PRO A 318 8.02 1.91 -25.39
C PRO A 318 8.98 1.18 -24.46
N ASP A 319 10.07 0.64 -25.01
CA ASP A 319 11.21 0.06 -24.29
C ASP A 319 10.88 -0.99 -23.21
N ARG A 320 9.67 -1.58 -23.23
CA ARG A 320 9.17 -2.41 -22.12
C ARG A 320 10.13 -3.51 -21.68
N PHE A 321 10.81 -4.19 -22.61
CA PHE A 321 11.73 -5.27 -22.27
C PHE A 321 13.00 -4.76 -21.60
N LYS A 322 13.52 -3.60 -22.03
CA LYS A 322 14.64 -2.92 -21.38
C LYS A 322 14.26 -2.47 -19.97
N ILE A 323 13.05 -1.95 -19.80
CA ILE A 323 12.53 -1.56 -18.49
C ILE A 323 12.39 -2.78 -17.57
N ILE A 324 11.80 -3.89 -18.06
CA ILE A 324 11.65 -5.13 -17.30
C ILE A 324 13.01 -5.71 -16.91
N SER A 325 13.97 -5.76 -17.85
CA SER A 325 15.36 -6.16 -17.61
C SER A 325 15.98 -5.36 -16.46
N LYS A 326 15.90 -4.01 -16.55
CA LYS A 326 16.41 -3.10 -15.51
C LYS A 326 15.79 -3.37 -14.14
N LEU A 327 14.46 -3.52 -14.04
CA LEU A 327 13.78 -3.84 -12.78
C LEU A 327 14.28 -5.15 -12.15
N ILE A 328 14.56 -6.16 -12.97
CA ILE A 328 15.07 -7.46 -12.51
C ILE A 328 16.53 -7.34 -12.08
N VAL A 329 17.36 -6.65 -12.87
CA VAL A 329 18.77 -6.37 -12.54
C VAL A 329 18.89 -5.59 -11.23
N ASP A 330 18.06 -4.57 -11.02
CA ASP A 330 18.01 -3.82 -9.76
C ASP A 330 17.71 -4.74 -8.56
N CYS A 331 16.79 -5.69 -8.72
CA CYS A 331 16.51 -6.70 -7.69
C CYS A 331 17.70 -7.64 -7.45
N ILE A 332 18.41 -8.06 -8.50
CA ILE A 332 19.61 -8.92 -8.38
C ILE A 332 20.75 -8.15 -7.69
N GLN A 333 20.89 -6.86 -7.98
CA GLN A 333 21.87 -5.99 -7.33
C GLN A 333 21.58 -5.84 -5.83
N ASP A 334 20.32 -5.63 -5.43
CA ASP A 334 19.93 -5.58 -4.01
C ASP A 334 20.31 -6.87 -3.26
N VAL A 335 20.09 -8.03 -3.90
CA VAL A 335 20.47 -9.34 -3.35
C VAL A 335 21.98 -9.45 -3.18
N SER A 336 22.74 -8.99 -4.19
CA SER A 336 24.20 -9.14 -4.25
C SER A 336 24.96 -8.20 -3.31
N VAL A 337 24.43 -6.98 -3.07
CA VAL A 337 25.14 -5.94 -2.29
C VAL A 337 24.69 -5.89 -0.82
N GLY A 338 23.46 -6.33 -0.49
CA GLY A 338 22.83 -6.00 0.79
C GLY A 338 22.36 -7.15 1.69
N TYR A 339 22.67 -8.43 1.38
CA TYR A 339 22.02 -9.59 2.03
C TYR A 339 20.48 -9.51 2.01
N GLN A 340 19.90 -8.82 1.02
CA GLN A 340 18.45 -8.65 0.85
C GLN A 340 17.88 -9.73 -0.07
N THR A 341 18.08 -10.99 0.28
CA THR A 341 17.46 -12.15 -0.37
C THR A 341 15.93 -12.04 -0.52
N SER A 342 15.25 -11.22 0.31
CA SER A 342 13.84 -10.85 0.13
C SER A 342 13.54 -10.19 -1.22
N SER A 343 14.53 -9.56 -1.86
CA SER A 343 14.42 -9.00 -3.22
C SER A 343 14.27 -10.08 -4.29
N LEU A 344 14.61 -11.35 -4.04
CA LEU A 344 14.25 -12.46 -4.95
C LEU A 344 12.73 -12.59 -5.11
N GLY A 345 11.98 -12.36 -4.04
CA GLY A 345 10.53 -12.30 -4.08
C GLY A 345 9.99 -11.25 -5.04
N LYS A 346 10.65 -10.08 -5.09
CA LYS A 346 10.23 -8.97 -5.97
C LYS A 346 10.33 -9.38 -7.45
N ILE A 347 11.32 -10.20 -7.84
CA ILE A 347 11.43 -10.72 -9.21
C ILE A 347 10.17 -11.50 -9.57
N ILE A 348 9.68 -12.35 -8.67
CA ILE A 348 8.44 -13.12 -8.89
C ILE A 348 7.24 -12.18 -9.05
N ASP A 349 7.15 -11.13 -8.23
CA ASP A 349 6.06 -10.15 -8.32
C ASP A 349 6.11 -9.33 -9.62
N ILE A 350 7.31 -8.95 -10.09
CA ILE A 350 7.54 -8.30 -11.39
C ILE A 350 7.09 -9.22 -12.53
N VAL A 351 7.54 -10.48 -12.54
CA VAL A 351 7.19 -11.44 -13.60
C VAL A 351 5.70 -11.73 -13.60
N ARG A 352 5.09 -11.90 -12.42
CA ARG A 352 3.63 -12.07 -12.28
C ARG A 352 2.88 -10.87 -12.85
N PHE A 353 3.31 -9.66 -12.51
CA PHE A 353 2.73 -8.44 -13.03
C PHE A 353 2.83 -8.37 -14.56
N CYS A 354 4.02 -8.63 -15.11
CA CYS A 354 4.24 -8.64 -16.55
C CYS A 354 3.39 -9.68 -17.28
N ASN A 355 3.23 -10.87 -16.69
CA ASN A 355 2.39 -11.92 -17.26
C ASN A 355 0.90 -11.53 -17.25
N ASN A 356 0.41 -10.98 -16.13
CA ASN A 356 -1.00 -10.57 -15.99
C ASN A 356 -1.41 -9.50 -17.02
N PHE A 357 -0.50 -8.58 -17.35
CA PHE A 357 -0.75 -7.52 -18.34
C PHE A 357 -0.20 -7.84 -19.74
N SER A 358 0.17 -9.11 -20.00
CA SER A 358 0.70 -9.57 -21.30
C SER A 358 1.91 -8.77 -21.81
N LEU A 359 2.72 -8.20 -20.91
CA LEU A 359 3.89 -7.39 -21.25
C LEU A 359 5.02 -8.22 -21.90
N LEU A 360 4.96 -9.55 -21.71
CA LEU A 360 5.94 -10.50 -22.24
C LEU A 360 5.70 -10.86 -23.71
N VAL A 361 4.54 -10.49 -24.29
CA VAL A 361 4.18 -10.78 -25.68
C VAL A 361 5.24 -10.22 -26.62
N ARG A 362 5.74 -11.09 -27.49
CA ARG A 362 6.76 -10.82 -28.50
C ARG A 362 6.56 -11.74 -29.70
N ASP A 363 7.25 -11.44 -30.79
CA ASP A 363 7.31 -12.38 -31.91
C ASP A 363 8.31 -13.48 -31.54
N LEU A 364 7.89 -14.73 -31.71
CA LEU A 364 8.68 -15.93 -31.40
C LEU A 364 9.05 -16.62 -32.72
N THR A 365 10.32 -16.95 -32.87
CA THR A 365 10.83 -17.71 -34.01
C THR A 365 10.51 -19.19 -33.88
N GLN A 366 10.75 -19.98 -34.94
CA GLN A 366 10.59 -21.43 -34.88
C GLN A 366 11.55 -22.06 -33.87
N GLU A 367 12.80 -21.59 -33.79
CA GLU A 367 13.78 -22.06 -32.82
C GLU A 367 13.30 -21.81 -31.37
N ASP A 368 12.73 -20.63 -31.12
CA ASP A 368 12.16 -20.29 -29.80
C ASP A 368 11.03 -21.26 -29.44
N MET A 369 10.17 -21.60 -30.40
CA MET A 369 9.08 -22.53 -30.21
C MET A 369 9.56 -23.95 -29.90
N GLU A 370 10.62 -24.43 -30.57
CA GLU A 370 11.22 -25.73 -30.29
C GLU A 370 11.77 -25.81 -28.87
N LYS A 371 12.47 -24.76 -28.40
CA LYS A 371 12.94 -24.67 -27.00
C LYS A 371 11.78 -24.65 -26.01
N ILE A 372 10.75 -23.87 -26.28
CA ILE A 372 9.54 -23.79 -25.43
C ILE A 372 8.88 -25.17 -25.31
N ASP A 373 8.78 -25.92 -26.41
CA ASP A 373 8.16 -27.23 -26.42
C ASP A 373 9.01 -28.28 -25.69
N GLN A 374 10.33 -28.14 -25.67
CA GLN A 374 11.20 -28.94 -24.79
C GLN A 374 10.94 -28.63 -23.31
N VAL A 375 10.86 -27.35 -22.93
CA VAL A 375 10.58 -26.95 -21.53
C VAL A 375 9.20 -27.44 -21.07
N LYS A 376 8.21 -27.48 -21.96
CA LYS A 376 6.87 -28.01 -21.65
C LYS A 376 6.85 -29.49 -21.29
N GLN A 377 7.87 -30.26 -21.67
CA GLN A 377 7.97 -31.67 -21.29
C GLN A 377 8.24 -31.83 -19.78
N ASP A 378 8.84 -30.83 -19.14
CA ASP A 378 9.02 -30.80 -17.68
C ASP A 378 7.70 -30.41 -16.99
N LYS A 379 6.92 -31.43 -16.63
CA LYS A 379 5.62 -31.26 -15.96
C LYS A 379 5.75 -30.57 -14.60
N LEU A 380 6.84 -30.79 -13.85
CA LEU A 380 7.03 -30.19 -12.54
C LEU A 380 7.26 -28.68 -12.66
N PHE A 381 8.11 -28.29 -13.61
CA PHE A 381 8.38 -26.88 -13.86
C PHE A 381 7.13 -26.13 -14.35
N ILE A 382 6.38 -26.72 -15.29
CA ILE A 382 5.13 -26.12 -15.77
C ILE A 382 4.08 -26.00 -14.65
N ALA A 383 3.98 -27.00 -13.77
CA ALA A 383 3.12 -26.92 -12.59
C ALA A 383 3.54 -25.80 -11.63
N ASN A 384 4.85 -25.62 -11.41
CA ASN A 384 5.39 -24.53 -10.61
C ASN A 384 5.13 -23.15 -11.22
N LEU A 385 5.28 -22.99 -12.54
CA LEU A 385 4.93 -21.75 -13.23
C LEU A 385 3.44 -21.41 -13.07
N LYS A 386 2.58 -22.42 -13.20
CA LYS A 386 1.13 -22.25 -13.02
C LYS A 386 0.79 -21.81 -11.59
N ASP A 387 1.46 -22.40 -10.59
CA ASP A 387 1.25 -22.04 -9.18
C ASP A 387 1.75 -20.62 -8.85
N LEU A 388 2.86 -20.18 -9.46
CA LEU A 388 3.45 -18.86 -9.21
C LEU A 388 2.77 -17.72 -9.97
N PHE A 389 2.38 -17.97 -11.23
CA PHE A 389 2.01 -16.92 -12.20
C PHE A 389 0.61 -17.11 -12.82
N GLY A 390 -0.10 -18.19 -12.45
CA GLY A 390 -1.43 -18.48 -12.98
C GLY A 390 -1.38 -18.99 -14.42
N ASN A 391 -1.75 -18.15 -15.39
CA ASN A 391 -1.80 -18.55 -16.79
C ASN A 391 -0.38 -18.71 -17.36
N VAL A 392 -0.05 -19.91 -17.83
CA VAL A 392 1.25 -20.20 -18.45
C VAL A 392 1.10 -20.17 -19.96
N ASN A 393 1.63 -19.12 -20.59
CA ASN A 393 1.68 -18.97 -22.05
C ASN A 393 3.12 -19.13 -22.56
N ASN A 394 3.28 -19.29 -23.89
CA ASN A 394 4.59 -19.46 -24.52
C ASN A 394 5.55 -18.29 -24.24
N TYR A 395 5.03 -17.07 -24.12
CA TYR A 395 5.85 -15.88 -23.85
C TYR A 395 6.44 -15.88 -22.44
N LEU A 396 5.67 -16.34 -21.44
CA LEU A 396 6.15 -16.53 -20.08
C LEU A 396 7.21 -17.63 -20.03
N ILE A 397 6.96 -18.78 -20.67
CA ILE A 397 7.92 -19.88 -20.72
C ILE A 397 9.25 -19.38 -21.31
N TYR A 398 9.19 -18.76 -22.49
CA TYR A 398 10.36 -18.19 -23.15
C TYR A 398 11.09 -17.15 -22.27
N PHE A 399 10.35 -16.23 -21.66
CA PHE A 399 10.95 -15.21 -20.81
C PHE A 399 11.69 -15.84 -19.62
N VAL A 400 11.09 -16.85 -18.99
CA VAL A 400 11.66 -17.48 -17.80
C VAL A 400 12.81 -18.44 -18.15
N SER A 401 12.73 -19.17 -19.28
CA SER A 401 13.76 -20.15 -19.64
C SER A 401 14.95 -19.56 -20.39
N GLU A 402 14.75 -18.47 -21.14
CA GLU A 402 15.81 -17.85 -21.95
C GLU A 402 16.16 -16.45 -21.46
N ALA A 403 15.19 -15.53 -21.43
CA ALA A 403 15.48 -14.12 -21.18
C ALA A 403 16.02 -13.87 -19.77
N LEU A 404 15.33 -14.33 -18.74
CA LEU A 404 15.72 -14.13 -17.34
C LEU A 404 17.10 -14.75 -16.99
N PRO A 405 17.41 -16.00 -17.39
CA PRO A 405 18.76 -16.55 -17.26
C PRO A 405 19.83 -15.73 -17.99
N HIS A 406 19.51 -15.17 -19.15
CA HIS A 406 20.43 -14.32 -19.89
C HIS A 406 20.67 -12.97 -19.19
N GLU A 407 19.64 -12.34 -18.61
CA GLU A 407 19.81 -11.13 -17.78
C GLU A 407 20.74 -11.38 -16.58
N LEU A 408 20.62 -12.55 -15.93
CA LEU A 408 21.52 -12.96 -14.86
C LEU A 408 22.95 -13.16 -15.36
N PHE A 409 23.12 -13.78 -16.54
CA PHE A 409 24.40 -13.94 -17.20
C PHE A 409 25.05 -12.59 -17.47
N GLU A 410 24.35 -11.68 -18.13
CA GLU A 410 24.85 -10.33 -18.43
C GLU A 410 25.25 -9.58 -17.15
N TYR A 411 24.41 -9.62 -16.11
CA TYR A 411 24.73 -8.96 -14.83
C TYR A 411 25.98 -9.53 -14.16
N PHE A 412 26.06 -10.85 -13.97
CA PHE A 412 27.16 -11.45 -13.22
C PHE A 412 28.47 -11.54 -14.01
N VAL A 413 28.40 -11.53 -15.35
CA VAL A 413 29.57 -11.70 -16.22
C VAL A 413 30.08 -10.38 -16.78
N ASN A 414 29.19 -9.51 -17.24
CA ASN A 414 29.59 -8.33 -18.00
C ASN A 414 29.61 -7.04 -17.17
N TYR A 415 29.07 -7.02 -15.93
CA TYR A 415 29.14 -5.85 -15.05
C TYR A 415 30.26 -5.94 -13.99
N PRO A 416 31.22 -4.98 -13.98
CA PRO A 416 32.45 -5.07 -13.18
C PRO A 416 32.27 -4.96 -11.66
N ASN A 417 31.09 -4.60 -11.16
CA ASN A 417 30.83 -4.41 -9.73
C ASN A 417 30.39 -5.70 -8.99
N ALA A 418 30.13 -6.81 -9.68
CA ALA A 418 29.72 -8.07 -9.05
C ALA A 418 30.88 -8.81 -8.34
N TYR A 419 32.13 -8.39 -8.58
CA TYR A 419 33.33 -9.17 -8.25
C TYR A 419 34.05 -8.81 -6.95
N SER A 420 33.60 -7.82 -6.18
CA SER A 420 34.39 -7.28 -5.07
C SER A 420 34.77 -8.31 -3.99
N PHE A 421 34.12 -9.48 -3.95
CA PHE A 421 34.31 -10.53 -2.95
C PHE A 421 34.81 -11.89 -3.51
N TYR A 422 34.98 -12.04 -4.83
CA TYR A 422 35.40 -13.30 -5.46
C TYR A 422 36.68 -13.09 -6.25
N SER A 423 37.58 -14.10 -6.24
CA SER A 423 38.87 -13.97 -6.90
C SER A 423 38.80 -14.08 -8.43
N ASP A 424 37.74 -14.69 -8.95
CA ASP A 424 37.36 -14.69 -10.36
C ASP A 424 35.84 -14.97 -10.52
N ILE A 425 35.36 -14.84 -11.75
CA ILE A 425 33.97 -15.09 -12.11
C ILE A 425 33.56 -16.57 -11.95
N ASP A 426 34.45 -17.52 -12.26
CA ASP A 426 34.16 -18.96 -12.18
C ASP A 426 33.72 -19.35 -10.77
N GLN A 427 34.39 -18.79 -9.75
CA GLN A 427 34.07 -19.01 -8.35
C GLN A 427 32.69 -18.48 -7.96
N LEU A 428 32.34 -17.27 -8.40
CA LEU A 428 31.03 -16.67 -8.14
C LEU A 428 29.91 -17.51 -8.76
N ILE A 429 30.07 -17.88 -10.03
CA ILE A 429 29.08 -18.69 -10.76
C ILE A 429 28.92 -20.07 -10.10
N TYR A 430 30.03 -20.71 -9.69
CA TYR A 430 30.00 -21.98 -8.96
C TYR A 430 29.31 -21.85 -7.59
N TYR A 431 29.53 -20.75 -6.87
CA TYR A 431 28.87 -20.47 -5.59
C TYR A 431 27.35 -20.28 -5.76
N ILE A 432 26.91 -19.47 -6.73
CA ILE A 432 25.47 -19.25 -7.01
C ILE A 432 24.80 -20.60 -7.32
N LYS A 433 25.44 -21.41 -8.17
CA LYS A 433 24.95 -22.72 -8.59
C LYS A 433 24.84 -23.74 -7.46
N ASN A 434 25.85 -23.81 -6.58
CA ASN A 434 26.01 -24.94 -5.66
C ASN A 434 25.81 -24.57 -4.18
N SER A 435 25.72 -23.30 -3.81
CA SER A 435 25.75 -22.88 -2.41
C SER A 435 24.65 -21.88 -2.05
N PHE A 436 24.36 -20.91 -2.92
CA PHE A 436 23.41 -19.83 -2.61
C PHE A 436 22.00 -20.34 -2.22
N PHE A 437 21.42 -21.26 -2.98
CA PHE A 437 20.08 -21.83 -2.70
C PHE A 437 20.08 -23.02 -1.71
N ASN A 438 21.25 -23.36 -1.14
CA ASN A 438 21.38 -24.43 -0.14
C ASN A 438 21.31 -23.90 1.29
N THR A 439 21.76 -22.68 1.56
CA THR A 439 21.58 -22.03 2.86
C THR A 439 21.37 -20.53 2.64
N TYR A 440 20.16 -20.03 2.90
CA TYR A 440 19.84 -18.62 2.78
C TYR A 440 18.73 -18.24 3.77
N SER A 441 18.67 -16.97 4.14
CA SER A 441 17.53 -16.43 4.89
C SER A 441 16.62 -15.69 3.93
N ILE A 442 15.30 -15.67 4.09
CA ILE A 442 14.36 -14.84 3.32
C ILE A 442 13.12 -14.54 4.16
N TYR A 443 12.58 -13.32 4.11
CA TYR A 443 11.38 -12.93 4.86
C TYR A 443 11.42 -13.14 6.39
N GLY A 444 12.61 -13.24 6.99
CA GLY A 444 12.76 -13.60 8.42
C GLY A 444 12.78 -15.12 8.68
N LEU A 445 12.77 -15.93 7.63
CA LEU A 445 12.93 -17.38 7.68
C LEU A 445 14.36 -17.76 7.30
N SER A 446 14.94 -18.74 7.99
CA SER A 446 16.16 -19.43 7.58
C SER A 446 15.79 -20.69 6.80
N VAL A 447 16.39 -20.87 5.63
CA VAL A 447 16.14 -22.00 4.72
C VAL A 447 17.42 -22.76 4.50
N LYS A 448 17.40 -24.07 4.75
CA LYS A 448 18.57 -24.94 4.64
C LYS A 448 18.24 -26.25 3.94
N ASN A 449 19.05 -26.63 2.95
CA ASN A 449 19.00 -27.94 2.32
C ASN A 449 19.74 -28.96 3.18
N LEU A 450 19.03 -29.97 3.67
CA LEU A 450 19.56 -31.05 4.51
C LEU A 450 20.04 -32.26 3.69
N GLY A 451 19.79 -32.31 2.38
CA GLY A 451 20.17 -33.43 1.52
C GLY A 451 18.96 -34.12 0.89
N SER A 452 19.01 -35.43 0.66
CA SER A 452 17.97 -36.14 -0.08
C SER A 452 16.89 -36.79 0.79
N SER A 453 15.67 -36.85 0.25
CA SER A 453 14.52 -37.56 0.85
C SER A 453 14.83 -39.04 1.08
N LEU A 454 15.59 -39.66 0.17
CA LEU A 454 16.05 -41.06 0.31
C LEU A 454 16.97 -41.26 1.52
N HIS A 455 17.90 -40.34 1.76
CA HIS A 455 18.76 -40.41 2.94
C HIS A 455 17.95 -40.27 4.23
N PHE A 456 17.02 -39.31 4.27
CA PHE A 456 16.13 -39.11 5.41
C PHE A 456 15.30 -40.36 5.71
N LEU A 457 14.67 -40.96 4.69
CA LEU A 457 13.87 -42.17 4.84
C LEU A 457 14.69 -43.39 5.28
N LYS A 458 15.94 -43.50 4.80
CA LYS A 458 16.86 -44.56 5.23
C LYS A 458 17.18 -44.45 6.73
N GLU A 459 17.50 -43.25 7.21
CA GLU A 459 17.73 -43.05 8.65
C GLU A 459 16.45 -43.24 9.45
N PHE A 460 15.30 -42.68 9.01
CA PHE A 460 14.00 -42.91 9.65
C PHE A 460 13.71 -44.41 9.85
N LYS A 461 13.81 -45.24 8.79
CA LYS A 461 13.57 -46.68 8.87
C LYS A 461 14.50 -47.38 9.86
N LYS A 462 15.78 -47.01 9.88
CA LYS A 462 16.77 -47.58 10.80
C LYS A 462 16.41 -47.31 12.27
N HIS A 463 15.84 -46.15 12.59
CA HIS A 463 15.40 -45.81 13.93
C HIS A 463 14.02 -46.38 14.26
N TYR A 464 13.09 -46.40 13.31
CA TYR A 464 11.73 -46.91 13.51
C TYR A 464 11.70 -48.43 13.76
N TYR A 465 12.48 -49.22 13.01
CA TYR A 465 12.51 -50.69 13.16
C TYR A 465 13.46 -51.19 14.26
N ASN A 466 14.30 -50.32 14.84
CA ASN A 466 15.23 -50.68 15.90
C ASN A 466 15.04 -49.72 17.09
N ILE A 467 14.09 -50.08 17.95
CA ILE A 467 13.64 -49.29 19.11
C ILE A 467 14.80 -48.91 20.05
N GLY A 468 15.90 -49.68 20.09
CA GLY A 468 17.09 -49.32 20.87
C GLY A 468 17.89 -48.11 20.34
N ARG A 469 17.54 -47.58 19.16
CA ARG A 469 18.24 -46.46 18.50
C ARG A 469 17.43 -45.17 18.42
N GLY A 470 16.12 -45.21 18.70
CA GLY A 470 15.22 -44.04 18.66
C GLY A 470 14.19 -44.13 19.77
N GLU A 471 13.74 -42.98 20.26
CA GLU A 471 12.83 -42.91 21.41
C GLU A 471 11.39 -42.67 20.93
N LEU A 472 10.49 -43.61 21.22
CA LEU A 472 9.05 -43.42 21.00
C LEU A 472 8.46 -42.68 22.20
N THR A 473 7.79 -41.57 21.94
CA THR A 473 7.08 -40.79 22.95
C THR A 473 5.77 -41.50 23.35
N GLU A 474 5.21 -41.15 24.51
CA GLU A 474 3.93 -41.72 25.00
C GLU A 474 2.77 -41.54 24.02
N ASP A 475 2.81 -40.51 23.18
CA ASP A 475 1.82 -40.19 22.15
C ASP A 475 2.14 -40.76 20.76
N GLY A 476 3.16 -41.61 20.64
CA GLY A 476 3.46 -42.39 19.44
C GLY A 476 4.28 -41.66 18.36
N PHE A 477 4.96 -40.57 18.70
CA PHE A 477 5.92 -39.90 17.83
C PHE A 477 7.32 -40.49 18.02
N LEU A 478 8.15 -40.43 16.99
CA LEU A 478 9.53 -40.93 17.03
C LEU A 478 10.52 -39.77 17.08
N GLU A 479 11.42 -39.80 18.06
CA GLU A 479 12.55 -38.89 18.16
C GLU A 479 13.87 -39.60 17.82
N PHE A 480 14.65 -39.00 16.91
CA PHE A 480 15.95 -39.56 16.52
C PHE A 480 16.90 -38.49 15.96
N ASN A 481 18.20 -38.81 15.95
CA ASN A 481 19.24 -37.92 15.44
C ASN A 481 19.68 -38.34 14.03
N ILE A 482 19.80 -37.37 13.13
CA ILE A 482 20.38 -37.55 11.80
C ILE A 482 21.68 -36.74 11.72
N VAL A 483 22.73 -37.34 11.15
CA VAL A 483 23.99 -36.67 10.87
C VAL A 483 23.98 -36.18 9.44
N TYR A 484 23.88 -34.87 9.26
CA TYR A 484 23.95 -34.22 7.95
C TYR A 484 25.38 -33.79 7.63
N ARG A 485 25.76 -33.97 6.37
CA ARG A 485 27.07 -33.60 5.83
C ARG A 485 26.86 -32.54 4.76
N TYR A 486 27.45 -31.38 4.95
CA TYR A 486 27.34 -30.27 4.01
C TYR A 486 28.68 -29.98 3.39
N LYS A 487 28.70 -29.82 2.07
CA LYS A 487 29.82 -29.18 1.40
C LYS A 487 29.60 -27.68 1.47
N ILE A 488 30.48 -26.98 2.19
CA ILE A 488 30.44 -25.53 2.29
C ILE A 488 31.55 -24.96 1.43
N ASN A 489 31.16 -24.04 0.55
CA ASN A 489 32.07 -23.15 -0.17
C ASN A 489 32.03 -21.80 0.57
N TYR A 490 33.17 -21.38 1.13
CA TYR A 490 33.27 -20.06 1.73
C TYR A 490 33.52 -19.01 0.66
N TYR A 491 32.95 -17.82 0.86
CA TYR A 491 33.22 -16.64 0.04
C TYR A 491 34.73 -16.46 -0.20
N GLY A 492 35.14 -16.34 -1.47
CA GLY A 492 36.53 -16.11 -1.86
C GLY A 492 37.47 -17.32 -1.81
N THR A 493 36.97 -18.55 -1.62
CA THR A 493 37.82 -19.77 -1.64
C THR A 493 37.19 -20.92 -2.44
N LEU A 494 38.01 -21.65 -3.21
CA LEU A 494 37.64 -22.91 -3.88
C LEU A 494 37.75 -24.14 -2.97
N GLN A 495 38.07 -23.97 -1.69
CA GLN A 495 38.23 -25.09 -0.76
C GLN A 495 36.85 -25.60 -0.30
N GLU A 496 36.44 -26.75 -0.83
CA GLU A 496 35.31 -27.50 -0.28
C GLU A 496 35.67 -28.01 1.12
N ARG A 497 34.94 -27.57 2.15
CA ARG A 497 34.98 -28.19 3.48
C ARG A 497 33.71 -29.00 3.71
N GLU A 498 33.85 -30.19 4.28
CA GLU A 498 32.72 -30.97 4.79
C GLU A 498 32.44 -30.55 6.23
N GLU A 499 31.31 -29.87 6.44
CA GLU A 499 30.78 -29.65 7.78
C GLU A 499 29.80 -30.77 8.15
N ARG A 500 29.81 -31.15 9.43
CA ARG A 500 28.90 -32.15 9.98
C ARG A 500 28.03 -31.52 11.05
N GLU A 501 26.73 -31.69 10.93
CA GLU A 501 25.77 -31.23 11.92
C GLU A 501 24.86 -32.40 12.31
N VAL A 502 24.66 -32.58 13.61
CA VAL A 502 23.70 -33.56 14.12
C VAL A 502 22.42 -32.81 14.45
N LYS A 503 21.31 -33.19 13.82
CA LYS A 503 19.99 -32.62 14.09
C LYS A 503 19.08 -33.67 14.72
N LYS A 504 18.34 -33.27 15.75
CA LYS A 504 17.31 -34.08 16.39
C LYS A 504 15.97 -33.84 15.70
N HIS A 505 15.34 -34.89 15.21
CA HIS A 505 14.07 -34.87 14.51
C HIS A 505 12.97 -35.48 15.38
N LEU A 506 11.80 -34.86 15.36
CA LEU A 506 10.53 -35.39 15.84
C LEU A 506 9.63 -35.68 14.64
N VAL A 507 9.17 -36.92 14.53
CA VAL A 507 8.43 -37.42 13.36
C VAL A 507 7.15 -38.13 13.78
N SER A 508 6.09 -37.97 12.98
CA SER A 508 4.93 -38.87 13.03
C SER A 508 5.17 -40.06 12.09
N PRO A 509 5.39 -41.29 12.61
CA PRO A 509 5.74 -42.43 11.76
C PRO A 509 4.69 -42.73 10.70
N ASN A 510 3.40 -42.68 11.07
CA ASN A 510 2.29 -42.94 10.15
C ASN A 510 2.31 -41.96 8.98
N ASN A 511 2.49 -40.66 9.23
CA ASN A 511 2.59 -39.67 8.16
C ASN A 511 3.72 -40.00 7.16
N ILE A 512 4.87 -40.46 7.64
CA ILE A 512 5.99 -40.84 6.74
C ILE A 512 5.69 -42.12 5.95
N LEU A 513 5.07 -43.12 6.58
CA LEU A 513 4.73 -44.38 5.94
C LEU A 513 3.60 -44.21 4.91
N ASP A 514 2.56 -43.47 5.26
CA ASP A 514 1.38 -43.24 4.43
C ASP A 514 1.68 -42.37 3.20
N ASN A 515 2.71 -41.51 3.26
CA ASN A 515 3.11 -40.62 2.16
C ASN A 515 4.49 -41.01 1.57
N GLN A 516 4.95 -42.25 1.79
CA GLN A 516 6.33 -42.62 1.45
C GLN A 516 6.59 -42.54 -0.06
N GLU A 517 5.61 -42.90 -0.88
CA GLU A 517 5.73 -42.86 -2.34
C GLU A 517 5.85 -41.41 -2.83
N GLU A 518 5.02 -40.51 -2.31
CA GLU A 518 5.02 -39.10 -2.67
C GLU A 518 6.27 -38.36 -2.16
N ILE A 519 6.80 -38.74 -0.99
CA ILE A 519 8.07 -38.19 -0.46
C ILE A 519 9.26 -38.52 -1.36
N ILE A 520 9.23 -39.68 -2.04
CA ILE A 520 10.28 -40.13 -2.95
C ILE A 520 10.01 -39.68 -4.39
N SER A 521 8.74 -39.52 -4.75
CA SER A 521 8.29 -39.19 -6.10
C SER A 521 8.92 -37.89 -6.60
N THR A 522 9.51 -37.97 -7.79
CA THR A 522 9.98 -36.83 -8.57
C THR A 522 9.05 -36.49 -9.74
N ASP A 523 7.88 -37.11 -9.80
CA ASP A 523 6.94 -36.97 -10.92
C ASP A 523 5.74 -36.07 -10.56
N THR A 524 5.58 -35.75 -9.27
CA THR A 524 4.46 -34.99 -8.72
C THR A 524 4.91 -33.69 -8.08
N TYR A 525 4.29 -32.58 -8.47
CA TYR A 525 4.56 -31.27 -7.88
C TYR A 525 3.83 -31.13 -6.53
N GLY A 526 4.58 -31.32 -5.43
CA GLY A 526 4.09 -31.20 -4.05
C GLY A 526 5.22 -31.00 -3.05
N PHE A 527 4.89 -30.52 -1.85
CA PHE A 527 5.86 -30.32 -0.77
C PHE A 527 5.38 -31.02 0.51
N HIS A 528 5.89 -32.21 0.79
CA HIS A 528 5.38 -33.06 1.89
C HIS A 528 6.08 -32.73 3.21
N SER A 529 5.31 -32.58 4.29
CA SER A 529 5.88 -32.36 5.62
C SER A 529 6.48 -33.65 6.16
N LEU A 530 7.74 -33.57 6.62
CA LEU A 530 8.50 -34.73 7.10
C LEU A 530 8.60 -34.76 8.63
N SER A 531 9.19 -33.71 9.20
CA SER A 531 9.57 -33.69 10.61
C SER A 531 9.71 -32.28 11.16
N MET A 532 9.73 -32.18 12.48
CA MET A 532 10.18 -31.00 13.19
C MET A 532 11.61 -31.22 13.70
N VAL A 533 12.51 -30.29 13.42
CA VAL A 533 13.87 -30.25 13.98
C VAL A 533 13.79 -29.57 15.34
N LEU A 534 14.27 -30.22 16.39
CA LEU A 534 14.12 -29.74 17.77
C LEU A 534 15.20 -28.70 18.18
N LEU A 535 16.32 -28.58 17.45
CA LEU A 535 17.45 -27.68 17.76
C LEU A 535 18.17 -27.15 16.49
N GLY A 536 17.48 -26.45 15.58
CA GLY A 536 18.09 -25.69 14.47
C GLY A 536 18.35 -24.22 14.86
N GLY A 537 19.61 -23.76 14.94
CA GLY A 537 20.01 -22.40 15.42
C GLY A 537 19.39 -21.21 14.66
N LEU A 538 19.59 -19.91 14.97
CA LEU A 538 20.27 -19.16 16.05
C LEU A 538 19.21 -18.60 17.03
N GLY A 539 18.96 -19.28 18.14
CA GLY A 539 18.09 -18.81 19.22
C GLY A 539 17.78 -19.92 20.24
N PRO A 540 17.46 -19.58 21.51
CA PRO A 540 17.54 -20.53 22.64
C PRO A 540 16.57 -21.72 22.63
N GLN A 541 15.66 -21.86 21.65
CA GLN A 541 14.85 -23.07 21.43
C GLN A 541 14.62 -23.38 19.94
N GLY A 542 15.63 -23.18 19.10
CA GLY A 542 15.57 -23.28 17.64
C GLY A 542 14.80 -24.48 17.06
N HIS A 543 13.54 -24.27 16.65
CA HIS A 543 12.69 -25.31 16.08
C HIS A 543 12.42 -25.05 14.59
N GLY A 544 12.66 -26.06 13.75
CA GLY A 544 12.47 -25.98 12.30
C GLY A 544 11.44 -26.99 11.79
N PHE A 545 10.81 -26.71 10.66
CA PHE A 545 10.02 -27.72 9.92
C PHE A 545 10.80 -28.18 8.71
N THR A 546 10.70 -29.47 8.39
CA THR A 546 11.33 -30.06 7.20
C THR A 546 10.28 -30.52 6.20
N TYR A 547 10.61 -30.33 4.93
CA TYR A 547 9.74 -30.64 3.80
C TYR A 547 10.51 -31.40 2.73
N ALA A 548 9.90 -32.44 2.16
CA ALA A 548 10.36 -33.06 0.93
C ALA A 548 9.96 -32.18 -0.26
N THR A 549 10.85 -32.00 -1.23
CA THR A 549 10.58 -31.25 -2.47
C THR A 549 10.35 -32.19 -3.65
N PRO A 550 9.78 -31.72 -4.77
CA PRO A 550 9.64 -32.52 -5.99
C PRO A 550 10.98 -32.94 -6.63
N LYS A 551 12.12 -32.39 -6.18
CA LYS A 551 13.47 -32.84 -6.59
C LYS A 551 14.05 -33.93 -5.67
N GLY A 552 13.27 -34.42 -4.72
CA GLY A 552 13.74 -35.38 -3.72
C GLY A 552 14.73 -34.77 -2.72
N GLU A 553 14.65 -33.46 -2.45
CA GLU A 553 15.45 -32.77 -1.44
C GLU A 553 14.67 -32.64 -0.13
N VAL A 554 15.39 -32.55 1.00
CA VAL A 554 14.83 -32.21 2.31
C VAL A 554 15.22 -30.78 2.66
N ILE A 555 14.24 -29.90 2.77
CA ILE A 555 14.45 -28.49 3.10
C ILE A 555 13.95 -28.21 4.52
N GLU A 556 14.84 -27.73 5.38
CA GLU A 556 14.54 -27.16 6.68
C GLU A 556 14.18 -25.68 6.53
N ILE A 557 13.09 -25.26 7.16
CA ILE A 557 12.69 -23.87 7.29
C ILE A 557 12.47 -23.56 8.78
N CYS A 558 13.22 -22.58 9.30
CA CYS A 558 13.17 -22.11 10.69
C CYS A 558 12.72 -20.65 10.73
N SER A 559 11.88 -20.29 11.70
CA SER A 559 11.38 -18.93 11.93
C SER A 559 12.05 -18.23 13.11
N ASP A 560 12.11 -16.89 13.08
CA ASP A 560 12.56 -16.06 14.21
C ASP A 560 11.65 -16.24 15.43
N ILE A 561 12.26 -16.38 16.62
CA ILE A 561 11.58 -16.54 17.91
C ILE A 561 10.59 -15.40 18.19
N ARG A 562 10.94 -14.15 17.86
CA ARG A 562 10.06 -12.98 18.09
C ARG A 562 8.77 -13.07 17.27
N GLU A 563 8.84 -13.69 16.11
CA GLU A 563 7.70 -13.81 15.22
C GLU A 563 6.88 -15.08 15.52
N ASN A 564 7.50 -16.13 16.04
CA ASN A 564 6.80 -17.28 16.63
C ASN A 564 5.91 -16.86 17.81
N GLU A 565 6.36 -15.94 18.66
CA GLU A 565 5.54 -15.35 19.72
C GLU A 565 4.30 -14.64 19.15
N ALA A 566 4.45 -13.88 18.07
CA ALA A 566 3.33 -13.22 17.40
C ALA A 566 2.31 -14.20 16.80
N ILE A 567 2.77 -15.34 16.24
CA ILE A 567 1.90 -16.42 15.74
C ILE A 567 1.13 -17.07 16.89
N ILE A 568 1.81 -17.37 18.00
CA ILE A 568 1.17 -17.92 19.22
C ILE A 568 0.09 -16.95 19.73
N ILE A 569 0.37 -15.64 19.75
CA ILE A 569 -0.61 -14.63 20.13
C ILE A 569 -1.84 -14.67 19.20
N LYS A 570 -1.64 -14.69 17.87
CA LYS A 570 -2.76 -14.77 16.91
C LYS A 570 -3.56 -16.07 17.07
N TYR A 571 -2.91 -17.21 17.30
CA TYR A 571 -3.59 -18.48 17.53
C TYR A 571 -4.39 -18.48 18.84
N LYS A 572 -3.83 -17.95 19.94
CA LYS A 572 -4.55 -17.75 21.20
C LYS A 572 -5.76 -16.82 21.02
N GLN A 573 -5.63 -15.76 20.22
CA GLN A 573 -6.77 -14.90 19.86
C GLN A 573 -7.86 -15.67 19.09
N PHE A 574 -7.49 -16.56 18.16
CA PHE A 574 -8.44 -17.43 17.47
C PHE A 574 -9.14 -18.40 18.43
N LEU A 575 -8.40 -19.10 19.29
CA LEU A 575 -8.95 -20.00 20.31
C LEU A 575 -9.93 -19.26 21.23
N LYS A 576 -9.59 -18.04 21.65
CA LYS A 576 -10.49 -17.17 22.41
C LYS A 576 -11.80 -16.93 21.68
N ARG A 577 -11.75 -16.52 20.40
CA ARG A 577 -12.96 -16.25 19.59
C ARG A 577 -13.83 -17.51 19.45
N GLN A 578 -13.21 -18.66 19.20
CA GLN A 578 -13.90 -19.95 19.10
C GLN A 578 -14.57 -20.33 20.42
N PHE A 579 -13.87 -20.17 21.54
CA PHE A 579 -14.42 -20.39 22.87
C PHE A 579 -15.61 -19.49 23.16
N LEU A 580 -15.46 -18.17 23.04
CA LEU A 580 -16.55 -17.22 23.32
C LEU A 580 -17.78 -17.53 22.46
N THR A 581 -17.57 -17.93 21.20
CA THR A 581 -18.66 -18.34 20.30
C THR A 581 -19.35 -19.62 20.77
N LYS A 582 -18.60 -20.66 21.17
CA LYS A 582 -19.14 -21.92 21.70
C LYS A 582 -19.87 -21.71 23.04
N LEU A 583 -19.27 -20.95 23.96
CA LEU A 583 -19.88 -20.61 25.24
C LEU A 583 -21.21 -19.87 25.04
N ARG A 584 -21.24 -18.91 24.11
CA ARG A 584 -22.48 -18.21 23.73
C ARG A 584 -23.57 -19.17 23.26
N LYS A 585 -23.22 -20.18 22.45
CA LYS A 585 -24.16 -21.22 21.99
C LYS A 585 -24.65 -22.11 23.13
N GLN A 586 -23.76 -22.55 24.03
CA GLN A 586 -24.13 -23.37 25.19
C GLN A 586 -25.04 -22.62 26.17
N MET A 587 -24.74 -21.36 26.47
CA MET A 587 -25.60 -20.54 27.33
C MET A 587 -26.99 -20.33 26.71
N LYS A 588 -27.08 -20.15 25.38
CA LYS A 588 -28.36 -20.13 24.66
C LYS A 588 -29.13 -21.45 24.78
N SER A 589 -28.46 -22.60 24.61
CA SER A 589 -29.12 -23.91 24.75
C SER A 589 -29.61 -24.19 26.18
N SER A 590 -28.96 -23.58 27.18
CA SER A 590 -29.39 -23.63 28.59
C SER A 590 -30.49 -22.62 28.94
N LYS A 591 -31.11 -21.96 27.96
CA LYS A 591 -32.20 -20.98 28.11
C LYS A 591 -31.85 -19.75 28.96
N LEU A 592 -30.58 -19.34 28.98
CA LEU A 592 -30.19 -18.07 29.59
C LEU A 592 -30.70 -16.87 28.78
N GLU A 593 -31.07 -15.79 29.47
CA GLU A 593 -31.51 -14.56 28.80
C GLU A 593 -30.38 -13.96 27.95
N ARG A 594 -30.76 -13.37 26.81
CA ARG A 594 -29.82 -12.77 25.87
C ARG A 594 -28.93 -11.68 26.50
N THR A 595 -29.51 -10.89 27.40
CA THR A 595 -28.84 -9.81 28.14
C THR A 595 -27.73 -10.35 29.05
N VAL A 596 -27.93 -11.51 29.69
CA VAL A 596 -26.91 -12.19 30.50
C VAL A 596 -25.75 -12.62 29.62
N ILE A 597 -26.10 -13.28 28.51
CA ILE A 597 -25.15 -13.88 27.60
C ILE A 597 -24.23 -12.80 27.04
N GLU A 598 -24.79 -11.64 26.68
CA GLU A 598 -24.03 -10.49 26.19
C GLU A 598 -23.09 -9.93 27.26
N LYS A 599 -23.57 -9.73 28.51
CA LYS A 599 -22.74 -9.26 29.64
C LYS A 599 -21.59 -10.21 29.98
N VAL A 600 -21.84 -11.52 30.01
CA VAL A 600 -20.81 -12.54 30.30
C VAL A 600 -19.76 -12.60 29.19
N ILE A 601 -20.19 -12.61 27.93
CA ILE A 601 -19.26 -12.63 26.78
C ILE A 601 -18.43 -11.36 26.72
N GLU A 602 -19.02 -10.19 26.97
CA GLU A 602 -18.31 -8.91 27.00
C GLU A 602 -17.30 -8.86 28.16
N TYR A 603 -17.69 -9.32 29.34
CA TYR A 603 -16.79 -9.42 30.49
C TYR A 603 -15.59 -10.32 30.19
N LEU A 604 -15.83 -11.51 29.63
CA LEU A 604 -14.77 -12.46 29.26
C LEU A 604 -13.87 -11.93 28.14
N ASP A 605 -14.43 -11.30 27.11
CA ASP A 605 -13.62 -10.72 26.02
C ASP A 605 -12.68 -9.62 26.55
N ASN A 606 -13.17 -8.76 27.44
CA ASN A 606 -12.40 -7.68 28.06
C ASN A 606 -11.35 -8.20 29.05
N LEU A 607 -11.69 -9.21 29.85
CA LEU A 607 -10.80 -9.80 30.84
C LEU A 607 -9.61 -10.52 30.17
N ILE A 608 -9.89 -11.29 29.10
CA ILE A 608 -8.86 -12.03 28.35
C ILE A 608 -8.01 -11.09 27.48
N LYS A 609 -8.53 -9.92 27.05
CA LYS A 609 -7.75 -8.90 26.29
C LYS A 609 -6.64 -8.21 27.09
N ARG A 610 -6.78 -8.02 28.40
CA ARG A 610 -5.91 -7.13 29.19
C ARG A 610 -4.49 -7.64 29.46
N LYS A 611 -4.16 -8.89 29.12
CA LYS A 611 -2.83 -9.47 29.33
C LYS A 611 -2.48 -10.32 28.11
N GLU A 612 -1.66 -9.80 27.19
CA GLU A 612 -1.27 -10.54 25.98
C GLU A 612 -0.44 -11.81 26.29
N PHE A 613 0.06 -11.94 27.52
CA PHE A 613 0.52 -13.20 28.12
C PHE A 613 -0.21 -13.43 29.45
N ILE A 614 -1.38 -14.09 29.40
CA ILE A 614 -1.95 -14.72 30.59
C ILE A 614 -1.18 -16.02 30.80
N ASP A 615 -0.37 -16.01 31.85
CA ASP A 615 0.25 -17.19 32.44
C ASP A 615 -0.83 -18.17 32.94
N TYR A 616 -0.61 -19.48 32.78
CA TYR A 616 -1.51 -20.52 33.29
C TYR A 616 -1.79 -20.33 34.78
N ASP A 617 -0.82 -19.81 35.52
CA ASP A 617 -0.90 -19.50 36.96
C ASP A 617 -1.99 -18.47 37.32
N LYS A 618 -2.52 -17.72 36.35
CA LYS A 618 -3.61 -16.75 36.56
C LYS A 618 -5.00 -17.35 36.30
N LYS A 619 -5.09 -18.63 35.92
CA LYS A 619 -6.35 -19.35 35.66
C LYS A 619 -7.32 -19.23 36.84
N ASP A 620 -6.88 -19.55 38.05
CA ASP A 620 -7.76 -19.61 39.22
C ASP A 620 -8.28 -18.21 39.59
N ILE A 621 -7.45 -17.18 39.41
CA ILE A 621 -7.85 -15.77 39.58
C ILE A 621 -8.95 -15.40 38.58
N LEU A 622 -8.80 -15.79 37.31
CA LEU A 622 -9.80 -15.52 36.26
C LEU A 622 -11.10 -16.26 36.54
N ILE A 623 -11.04 -17.54 36.91
CA ILE A 623 -12.23 -18.33 37.28
C ILE A 623 -12.94 -17.70 38.48
N ASN A 624 -12.21 -17.28 39.50
CA ASN A 624 -12.78 -16.63 40.68
C ASN A 624 -13.41 -15.27 40.36
N GLN A 625 -12.82 -14.51 39.44
CA GLN A 625 -13.39 -13.26 38.94
C GLN A 625 -14.68 -13.47 38.14
N ILE A 626 -14.73 -14.51 37.30
CA ILE A 626 -15.92 -14.90 36.55
C ILE A 626 -17.02 -15.40 37.49
N LYS A 627 -16.67 -16.27 38.45
CA LYS A 627 -17.58 -16.73 39.51
C LYS A 627 -18.16 -15.55 40.28
N SER A 628 -17.32 -14.60 40.69
CA SER A 628 -17.75 -13.39 41.39
C SER A 628 -18.66 -12.50 40.52
N PHE A 629 -18.36 -12.37 39.23
CA PHE A 629 -19.18 -11.60 38.29
C PHE A 629 -20.56 -12.23 38.08
N LEU A 630 -20.62 -13.55 37.89
CA LEU A 630 -21.86 -14.31 37.74
C LEU A 630 -22.72 -14.27 39.02
N LEU A 631 -22.08 -14.31 40.19
CA LEU A 631 -22.77 -14.15 41.48
C LEU A 631 -23.33 -12.73 41.68
N ARG A 632 -22.60 -11.70 41.27
CA ARG A 632 -23.00 -10.28 41.42
C ARG A 632 -24.12 -9.83 40.49
N THR A 633 -24.41 -10.58 39.44
CA THR A 633 -25.39 -10.18 38.41
C THR A 633 -26.83 -10.61 38.72
N ASN A 634 -27.16 -10.98 39.98
CA ASN A 634 -28.51 -11.42 40.42
C ASN A 634 -29.08 -12.62 39.63
N TYR A 635 -28.25 -13.58 39.23
CA TYR A 635 -28.70 -14.80 38.54
C TYR A 635 -28.86 -16.03 39.46
N GLN A 636 -28.81 -15.84 40.78
CA GLN A 636 -28.95 -16.94 41.74
C GLN A 636 -30.38 -17.50 41.78
N ASP A 637 -31.39 -16.70 41.40
CA ASP A 637 -32.80 -17.09 41.43
C ASP A 637 -33.31 -17.75 40.12
N SER A 638 -32.57 -17.63 39.01
CA SER A 638 -32.99 -18.17 37.69
C SER A 638 -32.15 -19.35 37.18
N LEU A 639 -31.02 -19.66 37.82
CA LEU A 639 -30.17 -20.80 37.52
C LEU A 639 -30.29 -21.85 38.63
N ASN A 640 -30.92 -23.00 38.34
CA ASN A 640 -30.77 -24.18 39.19
C ASN A 640 -29.28 -24.45 39.44
N SER A 641 -28.88 -24.75 40.68
CA SER A 641 -27.49 -24.94 41.11
C SER A 641 -26.67 -25.86 40.20
N LYS A 642 -27.29 -26.94 39.71
CA LYS A 642 -26.69 -27.87 38.72
C LYS A 642 -26.33 -27.24 37.37
N ASN A 643 -27.07 -26.24 36.90
CA ASN A 643 -26.78 -25.57 35.62
C ASN A 643 -25.66 -24.54 35.76
N TYR A 644 -25.60 -23.85 36.91
CA TYR A 644 -24.54 -22.91 37.23
C TYR A 644 -23.17 -23.60 37.32
N GLU A 645 -23.09 -24.73 38.04
CA GLU A 645 -21.86 -25.52 38.14
C GLU A 645 -21.41 -26.03 36.76
N LYS A 646 -22.32 -26.59 35.95
CA LYS A 646 -22.00 -27.02 34.58
C LYS A 646 -21.45 -25.91 33.69
N ILE A 647 -21.97 -24.69 33.82
CA ILE A 647 -21.50 -23.54 33.05
C ILE A 647 -20.11 -23.13 33.54
N LEU A 648 -19.88 -23.07 34.86
CA LEU A 648 -18.57 -22.78 35.43
C LEU A 648 -17.53 -23.82 35.05
N ASP A 649 -17.88 -25.10 35.07
CA ASP A 649 -16.99 -26.20 34.67
C ASP A 649 -16.64 -26.09 33.19
N SER A 650 -17.63 -25.83 32.32
CA SER A 650 -17.40 -25.62 30.89
C SER A 650 -16.51 -24.40 30.61
N ILE A 651 -16.69 -23.31 31.39
CA ILE A 651 -15.84 -22.11 31.31
C ILE A 651 -14.42 -22.44 31.80
N SER A 652 -14.28 -23.15 32.92
CA SER A 652 -13.01 -23.54 33.51
C SER A 652 -12.20 -24.45 32.58
N GLU A 653 -12.85 -25.47 32.02
CA GLU A 653 -12.24 -26.39 31.05
C GLU A 653 -11.76 -25.62 29.83
N ALA A 654 -12.60 -24.75 29.27
CA ALA A 654 -12.22 -24.00 28.08
C ALA A 654 -11.16 -22.92 28.34
N ILE A 655 -11.18 -22.24 29.49
CA ILE A 655 -10.10 -21.35 29.92
C ILE A 655 -8.80 -22.14 30.04
N SER A 656 -8.85 -23.36 30.60
CA SER A 656 -7.68 -24.24 30.70
C SER A 656 -7.13 -24.60 29.32
N MET A 657 -8.01 -24.86 28.34
CA MET A 657 -7.59 -25.13 26.97
C MET A 657 -6.97 -23.91 26.28
N ILE A 658 -7.52 -22.70 26.48
CA ILE A 658 -7.02 -21.46 25.84
C ILE A 658 -5.69 -21.01 26.46
N LEU A 659 -5.57 -21.16 27.77
CA LEU A 659 -4.40 -20.72 28.55
C LEU A 659 -3.31 -21.79 28.64
N ARG A 660 -3.53 -22.98 28.09
CA ARG A 660 -2.50 -24.03 28.03
C ARG A 660 -1.23 -23.46 27.40
N PRO A 661 -0.04 -23.68 27.99
CA PRO A 661 1.22 -23.39 27.32
C PRO A 661 1.24 -24.10 25.96
N ILE A 662 1.47 -23.36 24.88
CA ILE A 662 1.52 -23.92 23.53
C ILE A 662 2.97 -23.99 23.13
N ASN A 663 3.56 -25.18 23.18
CA ASN A 663 4.90 -25.41 22.66
C ASN A 663 4.82 -25.70 21.16
N MET A 664 5.87 -25.37 20.40
CA MET A 664 5.93 -25.65 18.96
C MET A 664 5.80 -27.15 18.66
N VAL A 665 6.33 -27.99 19.56
CA VAL A 665 6.16 -29.44 19.53
C VAL A 665 4.68 -29.84 19.58
N ASP A 666 3.88 -29.22 20.45
CA ASP A 666 2.45 -29.49 20.54
C ASP A 666 1.71 -29.08 19.26
N GLN A 667 2.12 -27.98 18.63
CA GLN A 667 1.55 -27.54 17.34
C GLN A 667 1.90 -28.51 16.21
N PHE A 668 3.15 -28.98 16.15
CA PHE A 668 3.56 -30.00 15.18
C PHE A 668 2.77 -31.30 15.38
N ARG A 669 2.69 -31.79 16.62
CA ARG A 669 1.96 -33.01 16.95
C ARG A 669 0.48 -32.92 16.58
N LEU A 670 -0.18 -31.80 16.93
CA LEU A 670 -1.57 -31.55 16.56
C LEU A 670 -1.77 -31.60 15.04
N ARG A 671 -0.90 -30.93 14.29
CA ARG A 671 -0.94 -30.91 12.83
C ARG A 671 -0.78 -32.30 12.23
N MET A 672 0.18 -33.09 12.70
CA MET A 672 0.38 -34.46 12.26
C MET A 672 -0.80 -35.37 12.60
N ASN A 673 -1.43 -35.16 13.78
CA ASN A 673 -2.65 -35.88 14.14
C ASN A 673 -3.82 -35.54 13.22
N LEU A 674 -3.98 -34.27 12.82
CA LEU A 674 -5.00 -33.88 11.84
C LEU A 674 -4.75 -34.51 10.46
N ILE A 675 -3.49 -34.71 10.06
CA ILE A 675 -3.15 -35.45 8.84
C ILE A 675 -3.55 -36.91 8.97
N ARG A 676 -3.15 -37.56 10.08
CA ARG A 676 -3.51 -38.96 10.38
C ARG A 676 -5.03 -39.18 10.38
N GLU A 677 -5.79 -38.19 10.83
CA GLU A 677 -7.26 -38.22 10.83
C GLU A 677 -7.90 -37.90 9.46
N GLY A 678 -7.10 -37.66 8.41
CA GLY A 678 -7.57 -37.28 7.08
C GLY A 678 -8.20 -35.89 7.00
N LYS A 679 -8.04 -35.06 8.03
CA LYS A 679 -8.60 -33.69 8.10
C LYS A 679 -7.72 -32.65 7.43
N LEU A 680 -6.46 -32.98 7.21
CA LEU A 680 -5.46 -32.14 6.54
C LEU A 680 -4.58 -33.02 5.63
N ARG A 681 -4.14 -32.51 4.49
CA ARG A 681 -3.09 -33.19 3.71
C ARG A 681 -1.71 -32.76 4.20
N SER A 682 -0.71 -33.62 4.04
CA SER A 682 0.68 -33.32 4.45
C SER A 682 1.23 -32.05 3.77
N GLU A 683 0.86 -31.82 2.51
CA GLU A 683 1.25 -30.64 1.73
C GLU A 683 0.65 -29.33 2.23
N ASP A 684 -0.50 -29.38 2.91
CA ASP A 684 -1.19 -28.18 3.36
C ASP A 684 -0.47 -27.55 4.58
N ILE A 685 0.40 -28.29 5.27
CA ILE A 685 1.17 -27.80 6.41
C ILE A 685 2.05 -26.61 6.03
N ALA A 686 2.72 -26.68 4.88
CA ALA A 686 3.60 -25.62 4.42
C ALA A 686 2.80 -24.32 4.15
N LYS A 687 1.55 -24.45 3.67
CA LYS A 687 0.66 -23.31 3.40
C LYS A 687 0.13 -22.68 4.69
N LEU A 688 -0.16 -23.52 5.68
CA LEU A 688 -0.66 -23.09 7.01
C LEU A 688 0.44 -22.59 7.93
N THR A 689 1.72 -22.78 7.58
CA THR A 689 2.86 -22.27 8.33
C THR A 689 3.33 -21.00 7.67
N SER A 690 2.88 -19.85 8.19
CA SER A 690 3.16 -18.54 7.59
C SER A 690 3.79 -17.57 8.56
N LEU A 691 4.68 -16.75 8.01
CA LEU A 691 5.31 -15.61 8.64
C LEU A 691 4.88 -14.33 7.92
N ARG A 692 4.17 -13.46 8.62
CA ARG A 692 3.53 -12.25 8.06
C ARG A 692 2.62 -12.59 6.88
N GLU A 693 3.01 -12.25 5.66
CA GLU A 693 2.26 -12.43 4.42
C GLU A 693 2.80 -13.60 3.56
N LYS A 694 3.86 -14.28 4.00
CA LYS A 694 4.51 -15.37 3.25
C LYS A 694 4.45 -16.69 4.04
N SER A 695 4.04 -17.75 3.38
CA SER A 695 4.03 -19.12 3.89
C SER A 695 5.36 -19.85 3.64
N HIS A 696 5.61 -20.94 4.36
CA HIS A 696 6.70 -21.85 4.04
C HIS A 696 6.53 -22.41 2.63
N TYR A 697 5.27 -22.63 2.21
CA TYR A 697 4.95 -23.02 0.84
C TYR A 697 5.41 -21.98 -0.19
N ASP A 698 5.24 -20.68 0.08
CA ASP A 698 5.74 -19.61 -0.79
C ASP A 698 7.25 -19.69 -0.99
N VAL A 699 8.00 -19.86 0.10
CA VAL A 699 9.45 -20.02 0.05
C VAL A 699 9.87 -21.25 -0.75
N LEU A 700 9.17 -22.39 -0.55
CA LEU A 700 9.49 -23.63 -1.24
C LEU A 700 9.25 -23.55 -2.76
N ARG A 701 8.13 -22.95 -3.18
CA ARG A 701 7.83 -22.78 -4.62
C ARG A 701 8.72 -21.75 -5.29
N GLU A 702 9.09 -20.67 -4.60
CA GLU A 702 10.04 -19.66 -5.10
C GLU A 702 11.44 -20.27 -5.23
N ARG A 703 11.90 -21.04 -4.23
CA ARG A 703 13.18 -21.78 -4.30
C ARG A 703 13.19 -22.73 -5.49
N PHE A 704 12.13 -23.52 -5.64
CA PHE A 704 12.03 -24.49 -6.74
C PHE A 704 12.15 -23.82 -8.10
N PHE A 705 11.46 -22.68 -8.28
CA PHE A 705 11.57 -21.83 -9.47
C PHE A 705 13.02 -21.38 -9.73
N PHE A 706 13.66 -20.74 -8.76
CA PHE A 706 15.01 -20.19 -8.96
C PHE A 706 16.07 -21.26 -9.21
N GLN A 707 15.91 -22.48 -8.71
CA GLN A 707 16.81 -23.57 -9.06
C GLN A 707 16.85 -23.86 -10.57
N TYR A 708 15.73 -23.74 -11.28
CA TYR A 708 15.72 -23.88 -12.75
C TYR A 708 16.46 -22.73 -13.42
N ILE A 709 16.17 -21.51 -13.00
CA ILE A 709 16.79 -20.30 -13.55
C ILE A 709 18.31 -20.36 -13.43
N VAL A 710 18.80 -20.75 -12.25
CA VAL A 710 20.24 -20.91 -12.00
C VAL A 710 20.86 -22.02 -12.83
N ASN A 711 20.13 -23.11 -13.10
CA ASN A 711 20.62 -24.17 -13.98
C ASN A 711 20.84 -23.65 -15.40
N TRP A 712 19.84 -22.99 -15.98
CA TRP A 712 19.94 -22.43 -17.32
C TRP A 712 20.99 -21.33 -17.42
N PHE A 713 21.06 -20.45 -16.42
CA PHE A 713 22.13 -19.47 -16.29
C PHE A 713 23.52 -20.12 -16.32
N TYR A 714 23.70 -21.22 -15.59
CA TYR A 714 24.97 -21.96 -15.56
C TYR A 714 25.28 -22.62 -16.91
N GLU A 715 24.27 -23.14 -17.62
CA GLU A 715 24.42 -23.70 -18.97
C GLU A 715 24.85 -22.64 -19.99
N ILE A 716 24.22 -21.46 -19.97
CA ILE A 716 24.61 -20.30 -20.78
C ILE A 716 26.07 -19.95 -20.52
N TYR A 717 26.46 -19.87 -19.25
CA TYR A 717 27.85 -19.58 -18.86
C TYR A 717 28.84 -20.60 -19.41
N ARG A 718 28.56 -21.90 -19.23
CA ARG A 718 29.43 -22.99 -19.71
C ARG A 718 29.58 -22.98 -21.23
N ASN A 719 28.49 -22.75 -21.97
CA ASN A 719 28.51 -22.71 -23.42
C ASN A 719 29.30 -21.53 -23.98
N ASN A 720 29.26 -20.37 -23.32
CA ASN A 720 30.04 -19.20 -23.73
C ASN A 720 31.53 -19.32 -23.38
N LYS A 721 31.88 -20.00 -22.28
CA LYS A 721 33.28 -20.27 -21.91
C LYS A 721 33.98 -21.26 -22.86
N LEU A 722 33.21 -22.11 -23.55
CA LEU A 722 33.72 -23.11 -24.49
C LEU A 722 33.87 -22.58 -25.93
N LYS A 723 33.38 -21.36 -26.20
CA LYS A 723 33.61 -20.62 -27.44
C LYS A 723 34.85 -19.75 -27.29
#